data_AF-A0A967B6D2-F1
#
_entry.id   AF-A0A967B6D2-F1
#
_cell.length_a   1.000
_cell.length_b   1.000
_cell.length_c   1.000
_cell.angle_alpha   90.00
_cell.angle_beta   90.00
_cell.angle_gamma   90.00
#
_symmetry.space_group_name_H-M   'P 1'
#
loop_
_entity.id
_entity.type
_entity.pdbx_description
1 polymer ?
#
loop_
_entity_poly.entity_id
_entity_poly.type
_entity_poly.pdbx_seq_one_letter_code
_entity_poly.pdbx_strand_id
1 'polypeptide(L)'
;MPHSPLSPPDVPFSPQEAELTRLRKEIARLRVASRQDEVEVLRQWITAYETSTSWRLTAPLRHCVKQIARLKRRKKRPENRTAPGAAQSAKEDAPPATLVAVCPVPEPPVALRFPRHARPVLSIVIPTYGQVPVTLRCLRSICRHPPTCPYEVIVAEDASGDPSVAQLADIAGLVLIRRTENLGFLKNCNDAARKSAGTFVHFLNNDTEVHPDAFDALVERLQRDPSIGLTGSKLLFPDGRLQEAGGIIWNDASGWNFGRNDMDPDRSAYDWPREVDYISGASIMLPRAVFDALGGFDEIFAPAYYEDTDLAFRVRTAGLRVVYEPRSVVVHHEGVSHGTDETSGVKAFQVRNRERMLTRWKEVLEAKHYAPATHFLRASVHAHDRRTILIIDHYVPEPDRDAGSRATLCVIDALLTAGWLVVFWPENRVRNAYTYALLARGVNVIDCSEPDDFPKWIARNGPDLDHVLLMRPTITRDFLPDVKAHTQARLSYYGHDIHFLRLQREAEVTGSMEVEQAAAAMEELETSLWRQVESVIYLSEPEAALVRERVPQAHPYAIVPFCYRPDLMERQPPRGHTVLFVGGFAHPPNVDAAIWLVRDIMPRLRARLPDAHLILAGANPTEEVRALADTHTRVTGAVSEEALHELYATSRAAAVPLRFGAGVKNKVLEALHQGLPLVTTVIGAEGITDLSDVATVTDDTGAFATALFALLTEDGMWTKRSRDGRAFIAARYSPAAFSRSLLTALGENDRHSADVAPLGGVQREPASQRQNGGQVGRDFPVGLG
;
A
#
# COMPACT_ATOMS: atom_id res chain seq x y z
N MET A 1 30.02 40.24 51.83
CA MET A 1 30.25 41.12 50.66
C MET A 1 30.41 40.23 49.43
N PRO A 2 29.82 40.59 48.29
CA PRO A 2 28.99 39.70 47.46
C PRO A 2 29.79 38.96 46.38
N HIS A 3 29.42 37.70 46.09
CA HIS A 3 29.68 37.08 44.78
C HIS A 3 28.53 36.13 44.41
N SER A 4 27.71 36.60 43.47
CA SER A 4 26.75 35.81 42.70
C SER A 4 27.49 34.86 41.74
N PRO A 5 27.09 33.59 41.61
CA PRO A 5 27.39 32.80 40.42
C PRO A 5 26.25 32.95 39.40
N LEU A 6 26.63 33.40 38.21
CA LEU A 6 25.81 33.52 37.01
C LEU A 6 25.25 32.16 36.55
N SER A 7 23.98 32.13 36.22
CA SER A 7 23.35 31.09 35.39
C SER A 7 23.95 31.10 33.96
N PRO A 8 24.19 29.94 33.31
CA PRO A 8 24.49 29.92 31.89
C PRO A 8 23.22 30.09 31.04
N PRO A 9 23.29 30.76 29.88
CA PRO A 9 22.15 31.07 29.02
C PRO A 9 21.65 29.88 28.21
N ASP A 10 20.36 29.88 27.89
CA ASP A 10 19.77 29.07 26.81
C ASP A 10 20.46 29.43 25.48
N VAL A 11 21.04 28.45 24.81
CA VAL A 11 21.68 28.64 23.49
C VAL A 11 20.63 28.42 22.39
N PRO A 12 20.25 29.45 21.62
CA PRO A 12 19.41 29.27 20.45
C PRO A 12 20.21 28.60 19.31
N PHE A 13 19.53 27.74 18.54
CA PHE A 13 20.08 27.19 17.29
C PHE A 13 20.49 28.34 16.35
N SER A 14 21.65 28.24 15.72
CA SER A 14 22.11 29.30 14.82
C SER A 14 21.15 29.46 13.63
N PRO A 15 20.81 30.68 13.19
CA PRO A 15 19.95 30.92 12.02
C PRO A 15 20.37 30.16 10.75
N GLN A 16 21.67 29.86 10.65
CA GLN A 16 22.27 29.12 9.55
C GLN A 16 21.90 27.62 9.55
N GLU A 17 21.65 26.99 10.70
CA GLU A 17 21.21 25.58 10.78
C GLU A 17 19.75 25.40 10.39
N ALA A 18 18.90 26.36 10.78
CA ALA A 18 17.49 26.39 10.37
C ALA A 18 17.38 26.55 8.85
N GLU A 19 18.17 27.46 8.27
CA GLU A 19 18.19 27.70 6.83
C GLU A 19 18.76 26.50 6.06
N LEU A 20 19.83 25.86 6.54
CA LEU A 20 20.37 24.65 5.91
C LEU A 20 19.38 23.49 5.93
N THR A 21 18.61 23.35 7.01
CA THR A 21 17.57 22.32 7.14
C THR A 21 16.40 22.60 6.18
N ARG A 22 15.99 23.86 6.04
CA ARG A 22 14.99 24.30 5.08
C ARG A 22 15.41 24.01 3.64
N LEU A 23 16.61 24.45 3.23
CA LEU A 23 17.14 24.24 1.89
C LEU A 23 17.26 22.75 1.53
N ARG A 24 17.65 21.89 2.50
CA ARG A 24 17.71 20.43 2.31
C ARG A 24 16.33 19.81 2.10
N LYS A 25 15.30 20.26 2.82
CA LYS A 25 13.91 19.83 2.61
C LYS A 25 13.39 20.29 1.24
N GLU A 26 13.76 21.48 0.82
CA GLU A 26 13.35 22.07 -0.46
C GLU A 26 13.97 21.34 -1.66
N ILE A 27 15.26 20.98 -1.58
CA ILE A 27 15.90 20.08 -2.57
C ILE A 27 15.20 18.72 -2.65
N ALA A 28 14.79 18.16 -1.51
CA ALA A 28 14.09 16.87 -1.50
C ALA A 28 12.72 16.96 -2.19
N ARG A 29 11.95 18.03 -1.95
CA ARG A 29 10.69 18.31 -2.65
C ARG A 29 10.89 18.51 -4.16
N LEU A 30 11.90 19.28 -4.57
CA LEU A 30 12.14 19.57 -6.00
C LEU A 30 12.66 18.37 -6.80
N ARG A 31 13.38 17.45 -6.16
CA ARG A 31 13.76 16.15 -6.76
C ARG A 31 12.54 15.28 -7.07
N VAL A 32 11.50 15.34 -6.23
CA VAL A 32 10.23 14.64 -6.47
C VAL A 32 9.46 15.28 -7.63
N ALA A 33 9.60 16.60 -7.84
CA ALA A 33 8.92 17.35 -8.90
C ALA A 33 9.66 17.42 -10.26
N SER A 34 10.76 16.67 -10.44
CA SER A 34 11.58 16.62 -11.68
C SER A 34 12.14 17.98 -12.16
N ARG A 35 12.46 18.90 -11.23
CA ARG A 35 13.02 20.24 -11.54
C ARG A 35 14.53 20.30 -11.28
N GLN A 36 15.32 19.80 -12.23
CA GLN A 36 16.77 19.62 -12.05
C GLN A 36 17.55 20.94 -11.90
N ASP A 37 17.16 21.98 -12.62
CA ASP A 37 17.88 23.27 -12.61
C ASP A 37 17.74 24.02 -11.27
N GLU A 38 16.57 23.97 -10.63
CA GLU A 38 16.33 24.57 -9.31
C GLU A 38 17.08 23.82 -8.19
N VAL A 39 17.22 22.49 -8.31
CA VAL A 39 18.02 21.67 -7.41
C VAL A 39 19.51 22.03 -7.51
N GLU A 40 20.01 22.31 -8.71
CA GLU A 40 21.40 22.71 -8.95
C GLU A 40 21.72 24.04 -8.25
N VAL A 41 20.82 25.02 -8.37
CA VAL A 41 20.95 26.32 -7.69
C VAL A 41 21.00 26.15 -6.17
N LEU A 42 20.04 25.42 -5.57
CA LEU A 42 20.02 25.22 -4.12
C LEU A 42 21.24 24.44 -3.60
N ARG A 43 21.80 23.51 -4.40
CA ARG A 43 23.06 22.85 -4.07
C ARG A 43 24.22 23.83 -4.01
N GLN A 44 24.30 24.78 -4.94
CA GLN A 44 25.33 25.82 -4.92
C GLN A 44 25.24 26.68 -3.65
N TRP A 45 24.03 26.99 -3.17
CA TRP A 45 23.82 27.67 -1.88
C TRP A 45 24.30 26.83 -0.69
N ILE A 46 23.94 25.54 -0.63
CA ILE A 46 24.43 24.63 0.42
C ILE A 46 25.95 24.54 0.41
N THR A 47 26.57 24.39 -0.77
CA THR A 47 28.02 24.35 -0.91
C THR A 47 28.67 25.67 -0.49
N ALA A 48 28.07 26.82 -0.79
CA ALA A 48 28.55 28.13 -0.31
C ALA A 48 28.50 28.24 1.23
N TYR A 49 27.46 27.69 1.87
CA TYR A 49 27.39 27.63 3.34
C TYR A 49 28.40 26.65 3.96
N GLU A 50 28.59 25.47 3.35
CA GLU A 50 29.49 24.43 3.86
C GLU A 50 30.99 24.75 3.67
N THR A 51 31.30 25.60 2.68
CA THR A 51 32.66 26.09 2.40
C THR A 51 33.00 27.37 3.16
N SER A 52 32.01 28.03 3.78
CA SER A 52 32.22 29.23 4.60
C SER A 52 33.16 28.96 5.79
N THR A 53 34.19 29.79 5.91
CA THR A 53 35.21 29.71 6.98
C THR A 53 34.62 29.89 8.38
N SER A 54 33.57 30.70 8.53
CA SER A 54 32.87 30.90 9.81
C SER A 54 32.10 29.66 10.27
N TRP A 55 31.55 28.89 9.34
CA TRP A 55 30.81 27.66 9.61
C TRP A 55 31.73 26.50 10.04
N ARG A 56 32.91 26.39 9.41
CA ARG A 56 33.92 25.37 9.73
C ARG A 56 34.60 25.61 11.08
N LEU A 57 34.90 26.87 11.41
CA LEU A 57 35.53 27.25 12.69
C LEU A 57 34.67 26.94 13.92
N THR A 58 33.34 26.88 13.75
CA THR A 58 32.37 26.67 14.84
C THR A 58 31.93 25.21 15.01
N ALA A 59 32.37 24.29 14.13
CA ALA A 59 32.01 22.87 14.18
C ALA A 59 32.44 22.12 15.45
N PRO A 60 33.65 22.33 16.02
CA PRO A 60 34.07 21.66 17.25
C PRO A 60 33.23 22.09 18.46
N LEU A 61 32.87 23.38 18.51
CA LEU A 61 32.02 23.95 19.55
C LEU A 61 30.59 23.36 19.50
N ARG A 62 30.03 23.14 18.30
CA ARG A 62 28.73 22.47 18.13
C ARG A 62 28.73 21.01 18.62
N HIS A 63 29.85 20.30 18.44
CA HIS A 63 29.99 18.92 18.93
C HIS A 63 30.06 18.87 20.46
N CYS A 64 30.81 19.79 21.08
CA CYS A 64 30.91 19.91 22.54
C CYS A 64 29.55 20.27 23.19
N VAL A 65 28.79 21.18 22.60
CA VAL A 65 27.45 21.57 23.10
C VAL A 65 26.47 20.39 23.08
N LYS A 66 26.49 19.55 22.03
CA LYS A 66 25.66 18.33 21.95
C LYS A 66 26.04 17.26 22.97
N GLN A 67 27.32 17.10 23.30
CA GLN A 67 27.79 16.16 24.32
C GLN A 67 27.41 16.61 25.75
N ILE A 68 27.49 17.92 26.03
CA ILE A 68 27.10 18.49 27.33
C ILE A 68 25.58 18.37 27.55
N ALA A 69 24.76 18.54 26.50
CA ALA A 69 23.31 18.35 26.57
C ALA A 69 22.91 16.88 26.87
N ARG A 70 23.67 15.90 26.34
CA ARG A 70 23.47 14.46 26.62
C ARG A 70 23.83 14.09 28.06
N LEU A 71 24.88 14.69 28.63
CA LEU A 71 25.31 14.42 30.00
C LEU A 71 24.38 15.03 31.06
N LYS A 72 23.77 16.19 30.77
CA LYS A 72 22.80 16.84 31.66
C LYS A 72 21.44 16.12 31.72
N ARG A 73 21.05 15.37 30.69
CA ARG A 73 19.82 14.54 30.69
C ARG A 73 19.93 13.27 31.55
N ARG A 74 21.15 12.85 31.95
CA ARG A 74 21.40 11.63 32.74
C ARG A 74 21.31 11.80 34.26
N LYS A 75 21.13 13.02 34.78
CA LYS A 75 20.97 13.28 36.23
C LYS A 75 19.73 14.14 36.49
N LYS A 76 18.57 13.49 36.63
CA LYS A 76 17.49 13.92 37.54
C LYS A 76 16.37 12.87 37.54
N ARG A 77 16.22 12.19 38.69
CA ARG A 77 15.02 11.43 39.08
C ARG A 77 14.33 12.26 40.19
N PRO A 78 12.99 12.35 40.27
CA PRO A 78 12.32 13.37 41.07
C PRO A 78 11.95 12.86 42.47
N GLU A 79 11.93 13.77 43.45
CA GLU A 79 11.18 13.64 44.70
C GLU A 79 10.18 14.81 44.83
N ASN A 80 9.00 14.48 45.35
CA ASN A 80 7.79 15.30 45.46
C ASN A 80 7.89 16.42 46.50
N ARG A 81 7.21 17.55 46.27
CA ARG A 81 5.99 18.02 47.01
C ARG A 81 5.71 19.54 46.90
N THR A 82 4.41 19.84 46.74
CA THR A 82 3.61 20.98 47.26
C THR A 82 3.76 22.42 46.73
N ALA A 83 2.62 22.97 46.27
CA ALA A 83 2.24 24.40 46.12
C ALA A 83 2.01 25.07 47.51
N PRO A 84 1.72 26.39 47.70
CA PRO A 84 1.15 27.38 46.76
C PRO A 84 1.66 28.86 46.86
N GLY A 85 1.16 29.76 46.00
CA GLY A 85 0.93 31.19 46.35
C GLY A 85 1.53 32.31 45.45
N ALA A 86 0.64 32.93 44.65
CA ALA A 86 0.40 34.38 44.37
C ALA A 86 1.52 35.42 44.07
N ALA A 87 1.08 36.41 43.25
CA ALA A 87 1.64 37.74 42.92
C ALA A 87 2.80 37.79 41.89
N GLN A 88 3.02 38.80 41.05
CA GLN A 88 2.26 39.87 40.36
C GLN A 88 3.33 40.68 39.58
N SER A 89 3.08 41.08 38.32
CA SER A 89 3.86 42.05 37.51
C SER A 89 5.29 41.64 37.13
N ALA A 90 5.87 41.95 35.97
CA ALA A 90 5.77 43.17 35.20
C ALA A 90 5.90 42.95 33.68
N LYS A 91 5.33 43.90 32.95
CA LYS A 91 5.42 44.11 31.50
C LYS A 91 6.87 44.26 31.04
N GLU A 92 7.19 43.67 29.89
CA GLU A 92 8.15 44.24 28.95
C GLU A 92 7.66 43.94 27.53
N ASP A 93 7.39 45.02 26.80
CA ASP A 93 6.88 45.04 25.44
C ASP A 93 7.96 44.55 24.45
N ALA A 94 7.66 43.45 23.74
CA ALA A 94 8.35 43.09 22.52
C ALA A 94 7.42 43.37 21.32
N PRO A 95 7.92 44.00 20.24
CA PRO A 95 7.08 44.45 19.13
C PRO A 95 6.40 43.26 18.45
N PRO A 96 5.16 43.42 17.93
CA PRO A 96 4.50 42.34 17.21
C PRO A 96 5.33 41.97 15.99
N ALA A 97 5.79 40.72 15.95
CA ALA A 97 6.37 40.13 14.76
C ALA A 97 5.34 40.24 13.64
N THR A 98 5.58 41.19 12.74
CA THR A 98 4.75 41.39 11.56
C THR A 98 4.89 40.13 10.73
N LEU A 99 3.81 39.34 10.67
CA LEU A 99 3.64 38.30 9.67
C LEU A 99 3.89 38.97 8.31
N VAL A 100 5.01 38.64 7.68
CA VAL A 100 5.22 38.97 6.27
C VAL A 100 4.22 38.10 5.52
N ALA A 101 3.07 38.70 5.21
CA ALA A 101 2.19 38.18 4.18
C ALA A 101 3.05 38.01 2.93
N VAL A 102 3.24 36.77 2.49
CA VAL A 102 3.77 36.50 1.16
C VAL A 102 2.73 37.03 0.19
N CYS A 103 2.94 38.26 -0.31
CA CYS A 103 2.18 38.76 -1.44
C CYS A 103 2.38 37.76 -2.59
N PRO A 104 1.32 37.18 -3.17
CA PRO A 104 1.47 36.37 -4.36
C PRO A 104 2.05 37.26 -5.46
N VAL A 105 3.14 36.82 -6.08
CA VAL A 105 3.64 37.40 -7.32
C VAL A 105 2.47 37.36 -8.32
N PRO A 106 2.07 38.47 -8.97
CA PRO A 106 1.02 38.44 -9.97
C PRO A 106 1.48 37.57 -11.14
N GLU A 107 0.92 36.37 -11.20
CA GLU A 107 1.18 35.40 -12.26
C GLU A 107 0.63 35.87 -13.60
N PRO A 108 1.25 35.46 -14.73
CA PRO A 108 0.80 35.88 -16.05
C PRO A 108 -0.67 35.50 -16.28
N PRO A 109 -1.45 36.36 -16.95
CA PRO A 109 -2.87 36.12 -17.17
C PRO A 109 -3.07 34.88 -18.05
N VAL A 110 -3.64 33.82 -17.47
CA VAL A 110 -4.09 32.65 -18.23
C VAL A 110 -5.37 33.04 -18.98
N ALA A 111 -5.36 32.95 -20.31
CA ALA A 111 -6.55 33.13 -21.12
C ALA A 111 -7.54 31.99 -20.83
N LEU A 112 -8.74 32.33 -20.34
CA LEU A 112 -9.78 31.35 -20.02
C LEU A 112 -10.37 30.79 -21.31
N ARG A 113 -10.00 29.54 -21.62
CA ARG A 113 -10.53 28.78 -22.75
C ARG A 113 -10.46 27.29 -22.43
N PHE A 114 -11.51 26.57 -22.80
CA PHE A 114 -11.59 25.12 -22.66
C PHE A 114 -11.66 24.43 -24.03
N PRO A 115 -11.04 23.26 -24.19
CA PRO A 115 -11.21 22.45 -25.40
C PRO A 115 -12.64 21.90 -25.47
N ARG A 116 -13.17 21.75 -26.70
CA ARG A 116 -14.44 21.05 -26.93
C ARG A 116 -14.16 19.64 -27.42
N HIS A 117 -14.45 18.66 -26.58
CA HIS A 117 -14.32 17.24 -26.92
C HIS A 117 -15.70 16.66 -27.28
N ALA A 118 -15.79 15.94 -28.40
CA ALA A 118 -17.06 15.34 -28.83
C ALA A 118 -17.53 14.18 -27.93
N ARG A 119 -16.60 13.55 -27.21
CA ARG A 119 -16.84 12.44 -26.28
C ARG A 119 -15.98 12.67 -25.03
N PRO A 120 -16.42 13.55 -24.11
CA PRO A 120 -15.70 13.76 -22.87
C PRO A 120 -15.71 12.47 -22.04
N VAL A 121 -14.59 12.16 -21.40
CA VAL A 121 -14.47 11.12 -20.36
C VAL A 121 -14.92 11.71 -19.03
N LEU A 122 -14.59 12.97 -18.76
CA LEU A 122 -14.90 13.67 -17.51
C LEU A 122 -15.78 14.91 -17.77
N SER A 123 -16.87 15.04 -17.02
CA SER A 123 -17.66 16.27 -16.93
C SER A 123 -17.44 16.94 -15.59
N ILE A 124 -16.84 18.14 -15.60
CA ILE A 124 -16.63 18.95 -14.41
C ILE A 124 -17.82 19.88 -14.26
N VAL A 125 -18.66 19.62 -13.27
CA VAL A 125 -19.89 20.36 -12.96
C VAL A 125 -19.63 21.31 -11.80
N ILE A 126 -19.75 22.61 -12.06
CA ILE A 126 -19.49 23.68 -11.10
C ILE A 126 -20.81 24.40 -10.80
N PRO A 127 -21.52 24.04 -9.71
CA PRO A 127 -22.70 24.76 -9.27
C PRO A 127 -22.30 26.17 -8.81
N THR A 128 -23.08 27.18 -9.17
CA THR A 128 -22.82 28.56 -8.79
C THR A 128 -24.10 29.36 -8.55
N TYR A 129 -24.03 30.30 -7.60
CA TYR A 129 -25.08 31.27 -7.30
C TYR A 129 -24.46 32.67 -7.25
N GLY A 130 -24.17 33.21 -8.43
CA GLY A 130 -23.45 34.49 -8.58
C GLY A 130 -21.97 34.37 -8.24
N GLN A 131 -21.41 35.40 -7.59
CA GLN A 131 -20.01 35.44 -7.16
C GLN A 131 -19.02 35.10 -8.29
N VAL A 132 -19.22 35.68 -9.47
CA VAL A 132 -18.43 35.34 -10.65
C VAL A 132 -16.91 35.49 -10.45
N PRO A 133 -16.37 36.46 -9.68
CA PRO A 133 -14.94 36.50 -9.39
C PRO A 133 -14.40 35.22 -8.72
N VAL A 134 -15.21 34.56 -7.89
CA VAL A 134 -14.87 33.29 -7.22
C VAL A 134 -14.87 32.15 -8.25
N THR A 135 -15.94 32.05 -9.04
CA THR A 135 -16.05 31.06 -10.13
C THR A 135 -14.89 31.19 -11.12
N LEU A 136 -14.49 32.41 -11.48
CA LEU A 136 -13.35 32.67 -12.37
C LEU A 136 -12.01 32.20 -11.77
N ARG A 137 -11.83 32.21 -10.45
CA ARG A 137 -10.62 31.64 -9.82
C ARG A 137 -10.59 30.12 -9.99
N CYS A 138 -11.71 29.45 -9.72
CA CYS A 138 -11.86 28.02 -9.96
C CYS A 138 -11.55 27.67 -11.43
N LEU A 139 -12.20 28.33 -12.38
CA LEU A 139 -11.97 28.11 -13.82
C LEU A 139 -10.51 28.34 -14.24
N ARG A 140 -9.82 29.36 -13.68
CA ARG A 140 -8.40 29.58 -13.95
C ARG A 140 -7.53 28.44 -13.41
N SER A 141 -7.83 27.91 -12.24
CA SER A 141 -7.11 26.76 -11.69
C SER A 141 -7.26 25.52 -12.57
N ILE A 142 -8.46 25.29 -13.14
CA ILE A 142 -8.70 24.20 -14.11
C ILE A 142 -7.90 24.42 -15.39
N CYS A 143 -7.84 25.63 -15.93
CA CYS A 143 -7.01 25.92 -17.11
C CYS A 143 -5.50 25.72 -16.85
N ARG A 144 -5.03 25.96 -15.63
CA ARG A 144 -3.63 25.73 -15.22
C ARG A 144 -3.31 24.26 -15.04
N HIS A 145 -4.28 23.49 -14.55
CA HIS A 145 -4.14 22.07 -14.24
C HIS A 145 -5.26 21.26 -14.90
N PRO A 146 -5.32 21.24 -16.25
CA PRO A 146 -6.38 20.57 -16.96
C PRO A 146 -6.24 19.05 -16.81
N PRO A 147 -7.36 18.30 -16.82
CA PRO A 147 -7.31 16.84 -16.96
C PRO A 147 -6.55 16.43 -18.23
N THR A 148 -5.83 15.31 -18.17
CA THR A 148 -5.18 14.72 -19.35
C THR A 148 -6.18 14.00 -20.27
N CYS A 149 -7.27 13.49 -19.71
CA CYS A 149 -8.35 12.85 -20.46
C CYS A 149 -9.26 13.89 -21.15
N PRO A 150 -10.00 13.54 -22.21
CA PRO A 150 -11.01 14.41 -22.79
C PRO A 150 -12.03 14.86 -21.73
N TYR A 151 -12.30 16.16 -21.63
CA TYR A 151 -13.20 16.69 -20.60
C TYR A 151 -14.13 17.79 -21.11
N GLU A 152 -15.14 18.12 -20.33
CA GLU A 152 -15.95 19.31 -20.48
C GLU A 152 -16.11 20.03 -19.15
N VAL A 153 -16.30 21.35 -19.20
CA VAL A 153 -16.52 22.19 -18.02
C VAL A 153 -17.90 22.83 -18.12
N ILE A 154 -18.73 22.54 -17.14
CA ILE A 154 -20.12 22.96 -17.05
C ILE A 154 -20.27 23.86 -15.83
N VAL A 155 -20.63 25.12 -16.02
CA VAL A 155 -21.05 26.01 -14.93
C VAL A 155 -22.57 26.04 -14.89
N ALA A 156 -23.13 25.65 -13.75
CA ALA A 156 -24.57 25.60 -13.52
C ALA A 156 -25.00 26.77 -12.63
N GLU A 157 -25.48 27.83 -13.24
CA GLU A 157 -25.92 29.05 -12.55
C GLU A 157 -27.40 28.96 -12.15
N ASP A 158 -27.65 29.14 -10.85
CA ASP A 158 -28.94 28.86 -10.21
C ASP A 158 -29.80 30.11 -9.97
N ALA A 159 -29.93 30.95 -11.00
CA ALA A 159 -30.80 32.14 -10.99
C ALA A 159 -30.47 33.17 -9.89
N SER A 160 -29.18 33.48 -9.70
CA SER A 160 -28.67 34.44 -8.71
C SER A 160 -29.05 35.89 -8.98
N GLY A 161 -29.41 36.23 -10.22
CA GLY A 161 -29.66 37.61 -10.65
C GLY A 161 -28.39 38.45 -10.82
N ASP A 162 -27.20 37.87 -10.66
CA ASP A 162 -25.92 38.56 -10.86
C ASP A 162 -25.68 38.85 -12.36
N PRO A 163 -25.65 40.13 -12.80
CA PRO A 163 -25.48 40.47 -14.21
C PRO A 163 -24.10 40.06 -14.74
N SER A 164 -23.11 39.90 -13.85
CA SER A 164 -21.76 39.50 -14.24
C SER A 164 -21.68 38.05 -14.72
N VAL A 165 -22.70 37.22 -14.50
CA VAL A 165 -22.81 35.85 -15.04
C VAL A 165 -22.76 35.86 -16.56
N ALA A 166 -23.22 36.93 -17.22
CA ALA A 166 -23.18 37.06 -18.67
C ALA A 166 -21.76 36.90 -19.23
N GLN A 167 -20.73 37.33 -18.50
CA GLN A 167 -19.33 37.23 -18.93
C GLN A 167 -18.83 35.77 -19.01
N LEU A 168 -19.48 34.83 -18.31
CA LEU A 168 -19.13 33.41 -18.39
C LEU A 168 -19.50 32.82 -19.75
N ALA A 169 -20.53 33.36 -20.43
CA ALA A 169 -20.94 32.91 -21.75
C ALA A 169 -19.88 33.20 -22.83
N ASP A 170 -19.03 34.20 -22.60
CA ASP A 170 -17.95 34.60 -23.52
C ASP A 170 -16.72 33.68 -23.42
N ILE A 171 -16.67 32.78 -22.42
CA ILE A 171 -15.54 31.86 -22.23
C ILE A 171 -15.64 30.72 -23.26
N ALA A 172 -14.75 30.74 -24.25
CA ALA A 172 -14.73 29.75 -25.32
C ALA A 172 -14.57 28.32 -24.77
N GLY A 173 -15.52 27.45 -25.12
CA GLY A 173 -15.53 26.04 -24.72
C GLY A 173 -16.23 25.74 -23.39
N LEU A 174 -16.55 26.75 -22.59
CA LEU A 174 -17.36 26.57 -21.37
C LEU A 174 -18.82 26.27 -21.74
N VAL A 175 -19.45 25.35 -21.01
CA VAL A 175 -20.89 25.11 -21.09
C VAL A 175 -21.55 25.85 -19.92
N LEU A 176 -22.30 26.90 -20.21
CA LEU A 176 -23.04 27.66 -19.21
C LEU A 176 -24.52 27.24 -19.21
N ILE A 177 -24.98 26.65 -18.11
CA ILE A 177 -26.40 26.37 -17.87
C ILE A 177 -26.94 27.47 -16.97
N ARG A 178 -27.92 28.24 -17.46
CA ARG A 178 -28.57 29.29 -16.67
C ARG A 178 -29.99 28.88 -16.33
N ARG A 179 -30.37 29.03 -15.07
CA ARG A 179 -31.74 28.78 -14.62
C ARG A 179 -32.57 30.05 -14.55
N THR A 180 -33.88 29.86 -14.60
CA THR A 180 -34.87 30.92 -14.41
C THR A 180 -35.39 30.99 -12.98
N GLU A 181 -35.17 29.92 -12.20
CA GLU A 181 -35.60 29.79 -10.81
C GLU A 181 -34.46 29.18 -9.99
N ASN A 182 -34.34 29.58 -8.72
CA ASN A 182 -33.35 29.05 -7.78
C ASN A 182 -33.83 27.70 -7.27
N LEU A 183 -33.12 26.62 -7.65
CA LEU A 183 -33.46 25.25 -7.30
C LEU A 183 -32.73 24.75 -6.04
N GLY A 184 -31.70 25.47 -5.60
CA GLY A 184 -30.77 25.04 -4.56
C GLY A 184 -29.72 24.06 -5.08
N PHE A 185 -28.67 23.85 -4.27
CA PHE A 185 -27.47 23.10 -4.65
C PHE A 185 -27.78 21.74 -5.27
N LEU A 186 -28.53 20.89 -4.56
CA LEU A 186 -28.80 19.51 -4.98
C LEU A 186 -29.49 19.44 -6.34
N LYS A 187 -30.58 20.20 -6.51
CA LYS A 187 -31.41 20.15 -7.72
C LYS A 187 -30.69 20.76 -8.91
N ASN A 188 -29.89 21.81 -8.68
CA ASN A 188 -29.04 22.40 -9.70
C ASN A 188 -27.96 21.41 -10.17
N CYS A 189 -27.27 20.74 -9.24
CA CYS A 189 -26.31 19.67 -9.55
C CYS A 189 -26.95 18.52 -10.33
N ASN A 190 -28.11 18.01 -9.88
CA ASN A 190 -28.84 16.93 -10.55
C ASN A 190 -29.23 17.28 -11.99
N ASP A 191 -29.65 18.52 -12.25
CA ASP A 191 -29.95 18.95 -13.61
C ASP A 191 -28.70 19.10 -14.49
N ALA A 192 -27.65 19.70 -13.95
CA ALA A 192 -26.39 19.86 -14.68
C ALA A 192 -25.79 18.50 -15.05
N ALA A 193 -25.83 17.53 -14.13
CA ALA A 193 -25.38 16.16 -14.37
C ALA A 193 -26.18 15.47 -15.49
N ARG A 194 -27.50 15.65 -15.57
CA ARG A 194 -28.33 15.12 -16.66
C ARG A 194 -27.96 15.67 -18.04
N LYS A 195 -27.35 16.86 -18.09
CA LYS A 195 -26.90 17.53 -19.32
C LYS A 195 -25.43 17.25 -19.64
N SER A 196 -24.73 16.54 -18.76
CA SER A 196 -23.33 16.17 -18.95
C SER A 196 -23.18 14.90 -19.81
N ALA A 197 -22.07 14.80 -20.54
CA ALA A 197 -21.80 13.72 -21.48
C ALA A 197 -20.68 12.77 -21.01
N GLY A 198 -19.98 13.09 -19.93
CA GLY A 198 -18.86 12.34 -19.39
C GLY A 198 -19.22 10.94 -18.92
N THR A 199 -18.24 10.04 -18.96
CA THR A 199 -18.30 8.75 -18.28
C THR A 199 -18.28 8.95 -16.76
N PHE A 200 -17.50 9.93 -16.30
CA PHE A 200 -17.44 10.37 -14.90
C PHE A 200 -17.99 11.79 -14.78
N VAL A 201 -18.69 12.05 -13.68
CA VAL A 201 -19.14 13.39 -13.28
C VAL A 201 -18.37 13.80 -12.04
N HIS A 202 -17.80 14.99 -12.06
CA HIS A 202 -17.12 15.61 -10.92
C HIS A 202 -17.87 16.86 -10.52
N PHE A 203 -18.50 16.83 -9.35
CA PHE A 203 -19.06 18.00 -8.71
C PHE A 203 -17.94 18.74 -7.98
N LEU A 204 -17.65 19.95 -8.42
CA LEU A 204 -16.57 20.79 -7.91
C LEU A 204 -17.15 22.16 -7.54
N ASN A 205 -17.08 22.54 -6.27
CA ASN A 205 -17.64 23.82 -5.84
C ASN A 205 -16.93 25.01 -6.52
N ASN A 206 -17.66 26.11 -6.73
CA ASN A 206 -17.13 27.30 -7.40
C ASN A 206 -16.04 28.04 -6.59
N ASP A 207 -15.96 27.82 -5.28
CA ASP A 207 -15.01 28.39 -4.32
C ASP A 207 -13.80 27.49 -4.07
N THR A 208 -13.40 26.72 -5.09
CA THR A 208 -12.25 25.82 -5.05
C THR A 208 -11.13 26.25 -6.01
N GLU A 209 -9.91 25.82 -5.72
CA GLU A 209 -8.76 25.90 -6.62
C GLU A 209 -8.08 24.52 -6.67
N VAL A 210 -8.00 23.94 -7.86
CA VAL A 210 -7.40 22.62 -8.05
C VAL A 210 -5.87 22.70 -8.14
N HIS A 211 -5.17 21.70 -7.61
CA HIS A 211 -3.73 21.53 -7.76
C HIS A 211 -3.37 20.62 -8.96
N PRO A 212 -2.09 20.51 -9.34
CA PRO A 212 -1.63 19.48 -10.28
C PRO A 212 -2.12 18.07 -9.88
N ASP A 213 -2.46 17.24 -10.86
CA ASP A 213 -2.94 15.84 -10.69
C ASP A 213 -4.33 15.71 -10.03
N ALA A 214 -5.02 16.82 -9.69
CA ALA A 214 -6.30 16.79 -8.99
C ALA A 214 -7.38 15.96 -9.71
N PHE A 215 -7.49 16.08 -11.03
CA PHE A 215 -8.47 15.32 -11.81
C PHE A 215 -7.98 13.93 -12.20
N ASP A 216 -6.73 13.84 -12.66
CA ASP A 216 -6.19 12.60 -13.21
C ASP A 216 -6.09 11.50 -12.13
N ALA A 217 -5.71 11.86 -10.89
CA ALA A 217 -5.70 10.91 -9.78
C ALA A 217 -7.09 10.30 -9.50
N LEU A 218 -8.16 11.11 -9.55
CA LEU A 218 -9.53 10.64 -9.33
C LEU A 218 -10.03 9.76 -10.48
N VAL A 219 -9.75 10.15 -11.72
CA VAL A 219 -10.10 9.36 -12.92
C VAL A 219 -9.36 8.03 -12.92
N GLU A 220 -8.06 8.03 -12.65
CA GLU A 220 -7.20 6.84 -12.55
C GLU A 220 -7.74 5.88 -11.47
N ARG A 221 -8.17 6.42 -10.31
CA ARG A 221 -8.76 5.64 -9.22
C ARG A 221 -10.02 4.90 -9.65
N LEU A 222 -10.97 5.61 -10.27
CA LEU A 222 -12.23 5.01 -10.74
C LEU A 222 -12.04 4.05 -11.91
N GLN A 223 -11.08 4.29 -12.79
CA GLN A 223 -10.80 3.42 -13.94
C GLN A 223 -10.11 2.11 -13.55
N ARG A 224 -9.19 2.16 -12.59
CA ARG A 224 -8.44 0.97 -12.15
C ARG A 224 -9.30 0.01 -11.34
N ASP A 225 -10.32 0.51 -10.66
CA ASP A 225 -11.10 -0.27 -9.72
C ASP A 225 -12.61 0.00 -9.86
N PRO A 226 -13.31 -0.82 -10.67
CA PRO A 226 -14.75 -0.70 -10.90
C PRO A 226 -15.62 -0.93 -9.65
N SER A 227 -15.05 -1.41 -8.54
CA SER A 227 -15.77 -1.54 -7.28
C SER A 227 -15.93 -0.20 -6.54
N ILE A 228 -15.25 0.86 -6.99
CA ILE A 228 -15.36 2.21 -6.41
C ILE A 228 -16.50 2.96 -7.09
N GLY A 229 -17.49 3.35 -6.30
CA GLY A 229 -18.65 4.11 -6.78
C GLY A 229 -18.54 5.62 -6.54
N LEU A 230 -17.65 6.06 -5.66
CA LEU A 230 -17.44 7.48 -5.35
C LEU A 230 -16.00 7.72 -4.86
N THR A 231 -15.37 8.78 -5.34
CA THR A 231 -14.04 9.22 -4.88
C THR A 231 -13.98 10.74 -4.71
N GLY A 232 -12.98 11.24 -3.99
CA GLY A 232 -12.69 12.68 -4.01
C GLY A 232 -11.40 13.08 -3.31
N SER A 233 -11.24 14.40 -3.19
CA SER A 233 -9.95 15.05 -2.97
C SER A 233 -9.56 15.23 -1.50
N LYS A 234 -8.25 15.36 -1.25
CA LYS A 234 -7.68 16.06 -0.08
C LYS A 234 -8.02 17.53 -0.17
N LEU A 235 -8.72 18.04 0.84
CA LEU A 235 -9.11 19.45 0.92
C LEU A 235 -8.15 20.22 1.82
N LEU A 236 -7.67 21.36 1.34
CA LEU A 236 -6.84 22.29 2.09
C LEU A 236 -7.59 23.61 2.30
N PHE A 237 -7.34 24.25 3.44
CA PHE A 237 -7.65 25.66 3.62
C PHE A 237 -6.71 26.54 2.79
N PRO A 238 -7.10 27.77 2.44
CA PRO A 238 -6.24 28.70 1.71
C PRO A 238 -4.91 29.03 2.41
N ASP A 239 -4.83 28.85 3.74
CA ASP A 239 -3.61 29.01 4.53
C ASP A 239 -2.70 27.77 4.53
N GLY A 240 -3.06 26.72 3.79
CA GLY A 240 -2.30 25.49 3.63
C GLY A 240 -2.57 24.43 4.71
N ARG A 241 -3.40 24.73 5.73
CA ARG A 241 -3.81 23.72 6.72
C ARG A 241 -4.73 22.68 6.10
N LEU A 242 -4.71 21.47 6.64
CA LEU A 242 -5.62 20.41 6.23
C LEU A 242 -7.06 20.78 6.61
N GLN A 243 -7.96 20.74 5.65
CA GLN A 243 -9.39 20.92 5.89
C GLN A 243 -10.09 19.57 6.06
N GLU A 244 -9.79 18.62 5.17
CA GLU A 244 -10.41 17.29 5.18
C GLU A 244 -9.53 16.28 4.41
N ALA A 245 -9.25 15.15 5.04
CA ALA A 245 -8.66 13.97 4.40
C ALA A 245 -9.68 12.83 4.34
N GLY A 246 -10.90 13.11 3.88
CA GLY A 246 -12.09 12.24 3.99
C GLY A 246 -12.89 12.45 5.28
N GLY A 247 -14.17 12.09 5.22
CA GLY A 247 -15.14 12.30 6.29
C GLY A 247 -15.44 11.05 7.11
N ILE A 248 -15.68 11.24 8.41
CA ILE A 248 -16.17 10.23 9.35
C ILE A 248 -17.61 10.61 9.73
N ILE A 249 -18.51 9.63 9.75
CA ILE A 249 -19.83 9.78 10.35
C ILE A 249 -19.87 8.96 11.64
N TRP A 250 -20.35 9.57 12.71
CA TRP A 250 -20.57 8.88 13.98
C TRP A 250 -21.97 8.26 14.03
N ASN A 251 -22.20 7.35 14.97
CA ASN A 251 -23.49 6.65 15.11
C ASN A 251 -24.68 7.57 15.42
N ASP A 252 -24.43 8.80 15.86
CA ASP A 252 -25.43 9.84 16.08
C ASP A 252 -25.63 10.74 14.83
N ALA A 253 -25.15 10.29 13.67
CA ALA A 253 -25.10 11.01 12.41
C ALA A 253 -24.28 12.31 12.41
N SER A 254 -23.52 12.64 13.46
CA SER A 254 -22.62 13.80 13.40
C SER A 254 -21.41 13.51 12.50
N GLY A 255 -21.00 14.52 11.72
CA GLY A 255 -19.88 14.43 10.81
C GLY A 255 -18.58 14.98 11.41
N TRP A 256 -17.46 14.37 11.01
CA TRP A 256 -16.12 14.80 11.39
C TRP A 256 -15.17 14.76 10.20
N ASN A 257 -14.62 15.93 9.87
CA ASN A 257 -13.63 16.07 8.79
C ASN A 257 -12.26 15.63 9.32
N PHE A 258 -11.77 14.48 8.84
CA PHE A 258 -10.56 13.88 9.38
C PHE A 258 -9.33 14.77 9.10
N GLY A 259 -8.57 15.08 10.16
CA GLY A 259 -7.39 15.94 10.09
C GLY A 259 -7.67 17.45 9.99
N ARG A 260 -8.91 17.90 10.14
CA ARG A 260 -9.26 19.33 10.07
C ARG A 260 -8.42 20.16 11.04
N ASN A 261 -7.89 21.28 10.54
CA ASN A 261 -6.99 22.22 11.21
C ASN A 261 -5.57 21.69 11.50
N ASP A 262 -5.19 20.49 11.04
CA ASP A 262 -3.80 20.07 11.13
C ASP A 262 -2.92 20.99 10.28
N MET A 263 -1.78 21.39 10.85
CA MET A 263 -0.80 22.25 10.19
C MET A 263 0.05 21.48 9.17
N ASP A 264 0.10 20.14 9.27
CA ASP A 264 0.89 19.29 8.39
C ASP A 264 -0.02 18.35 7.56
N PRO A 265 -0.46 18.78 6.36
CA PRO A 265 -1.31 17.98 5.47
C PRO A 265 -0.58 16.82 4.79
N ASP A 266 0.75 16.75 4.91
CA ASP A 266 1.62 15.73 4.31
C ASP A 266 1.92 14.58 5.29
N ARG A 267 1.26 14.56 6.45
CA ARG A 267 1.37 13.45 7.41
C ARG A 267 0.95 12.13 6.78
N SER A 268 1.66 11.06 7.15
CA SER A 268 1.38 9.71 6.65
C SER A 268 -0.02 9.22 7.01
N ALA A 269 -0.66 9.75 8.07
CA ALA A 269 -2.06 9.50 8.35
C ALA A 269 -3.03 9.94 7.22
N TYR A 270 -2.64 10.92 6.39
CA TYR A 270 -3.49 11.54 5.36
C TYR A 270 -3.05 11.25 3.93
N ASP A 271 -1.89 10.62 3.75
CA ASP A 271 -1.19 10.52 2.46
C ASP A 271 -1.27 9.14 1.80
N TRP A 272 -2.36 8.42 2.06
CA TRP A 272 -2.66 7.15 1.42
C TRP A 272 -4.15 7.01 1.07
N PRO A 273 -4.48 6.31 -0.04
CA PRO A 273 -5.85 6.09 -0.47
C PRO A 273 -6.56 5.10 0.44
N ARG A 274 -7.80 5.40 0.85
CA ARG A 274 -8.54 4.56 1.79
C ARG A 274 -10.05 4.75 1.68
N GLU A 275 -10.79 3.74 2.14
CA GLU A 275 -12.24 3.85 2.26
C GLU A 275 -12.61 4.85 3.36
N VAL A 276 -13.67 5.62 3.16
CA VAL A 276 -14.15 6.62 4.12
C VAL A 276 -15.67 6.63 4.15
N ASP A 277 -16.27 7.24 5.18
CA ASP A 277 -17.73 7.25 5.30
C ASP A 277 -18.41 8.14 4.28
N TYR A 278 -17.79 9.29 4.00
CA TYR A 278 -18.20 10.22 2.97
C TYR A 278 -17.03 11.10 2.50
N ILE A 279 -17.26 11.81 1.41
CA ILE A 279 -16.40 12.88 0.90
C ILE A 279 -17.26 14.13 0.86
N SER A 280 -16.73 15.28 1.29
CA SER A 280 -17.46 16.55 1.21
C SER A 280 -17.78 16.95 -0.23
N GLY A 281 -18.97 17.51 -0.43
CA GLY A 281 -19.49 18.02 -1.72
C GLY A 281 -18.60 19.04 -2.44
N ALA A 282 -17.53 19.54 -1.81
CA ALA A 282 -16.56 20.44 -2.41
C ALA A 282 -15.82 19.85 -3.62
N SER A 283 -15.54 18.54 -3.62
CA SER A 283 -14.85 17.84 -4.72
C SER A 283 -15.17 16.34 -4.73
N ILE A 284 -16.30 15.97 -5.34
CA ILE A 284 -16.76 14.57 -5.45
C ILE A 284 -16.80 14.13 -6.91
N MET A 285 -16.13 13.02 -7.23
CA MET A 285 -16.18 12.39 -8.55
C MET A 285 -16.78 10.99 -8.46
N LEU A 286 -17.64 10.64 -9.41
CA LEU A 286 -18.20 9.29 -9.52
C LEU A 286 -18.55 8.91 -10.96
N PRO A 287 -18.69 7.60 -11.26
CA PRO A 287 -19.24 7.15 -12.53
C PRO A 287 -20.65 7.70 -12.74
N ARG A 288 -20.92 8.29 -13.91
CA ARG A 288 -22.24 8.84 -14.23
C ARG A 288 -23.34 7.78 -14.12
N ALA A 289 -23.03 6.56 -14.58
CA ALA A 289 -23.95 5.43 -14.48
C ALA A 289 -24.36 5.11 -13.03
N VAL A 290 -23.45 5.27 -12.06
CA VAL A 290 -23.74 5.08 -10.64
C VAL A 290 -24.63 6.22 -10.12
N PHE A 291 -24.29 7.48 -10.45
CA PHE A 291 -25.11 8.62 -10.06
C PHE A 291 -26.54 8.53 -10.61
N ASP A 292 -26.68 8.19 -11.90
CA ASP A 292 -27.95 8.01 -12.59
C ASP A 292 -28.77 6.86 -11.97
N ALA A 293 -28.13 5.71 -11.71
CA ALA A 293 -28.79 4.55 -11.09
C ALA A 293 -29.28 4.82 -9.67
N LEU A 294 -28.60 5.69 -8.93
CA LEU A 294 -28.99 6.10 -7.58
C LEU A 294 -30.02 7.24 -7.56
N GLY A 295 -30.39 7.80 -8.72
CA GLY A 295 -31.32 8.93 -8.83
C GLY A 295 -30.71 10.29 -8.45
N GLY A 296 -29.38 10.41 -8.42
CA GLY A 296 -28.66 11.63 -8.09
C GLY A 296 -28.63 11.98 -6.60
N PHE A 297 -28.47 13.27 -6.27
CA PHE A 297 -28.63 13.78 -4.90
C PHE A 297 -30.10 13.72 -4.48
N ASP A 298 -30.39 13.18 -3.29
CA ASP A 298 -31.75 12.97 -2.83
C ASP A 298 -32.38 14.28 -2.32
N GLU A 299 -33.50 14.67 -2.92
CA GLU A 299 -34.18 15.93 -2.63
C GLU A 299 -34.75 16.03 -1.21
N ILE A 300 -34.81 14.91 -0.45
CA ILE A 300 -35.15 14.97 0.98
C ILE A 300 -34.18 15.86 1.77
N PHE A 301 -32.94 16.04 1.31
CA PHE A 301 -31.92 16.87 1.93
C PHE A 301 -31.88 18.31 1.38
N ALA A 302 -32.77 18.68 0.46
CA ALA A 302 -32.82 20.04 -0.07
C ALA A 302 -33.03 21.10 1.04
N PRO A 303 -32.39 22.29 0.93
CA PRO A 303 -31.59 22.75 -0.21
C PRO A 303 -30.08 22.47 -0.13
N ALA A 304 -29.53 22.01 1.01
CA ALA A 304 -28.10 21.72 1.22
C ALA A 304 -27.86 20.97 2.56
N TYR A 305 -26.63 20.47 2.74
CA TYR A 305 -26.11 19.63 3.82
C TYR A 305 -26.69 18.21 3.90
N TYR A 306 -25.79 17.23 4.11
CA TYR A 306 -26.03 15.77 4.13
C TYR A 306 -26.35 15.11 2.78
N GLU A 307 -26.46 15.86 1.69
CA GLU A 307 -26.65 15.31 0.34
C GLU A 307 -25.49 14.44 -0.12
N ASP A 308 -24.26 14.85 0.22
CA ASP A 308 -23.02 14.15 -0.08
C ASP A 308 -22.86 12.90 0.79
N THR A 309 -23.17 13.04 2.07
CA THR A 309 -23.16 11.98 3.06
C THR A 309 -24.18 10.89 2.69
N ASP A 310 -25.42 11.27 2.39
CA ASP A 310 -26.46 10.33 1.96
C ASP A 310 -26.10 9.64 0.63
N LEU A 311 -25.53 10.38 -0.33
CA LEU A 311 -25.05 9.79 -1.58
C LEU A 311 -23.98 8.72 -1.30
N ALA A 312 -23.01 9.01 -0.43
CA ALA A 312 -21.97 8.05 -0.04
C ALA A 312 -22.56 6.80 0.65
N PHE A 313 -23.56 6.97 1.51
CA PHE A 313 -24.27 5.84 2.12
C PHE A 313 -25.00 5.00 1.07
N ARG A 314 -25.73 5.62 0.13
CA ARG A 314 -26.41 4.90 -0.96
C ARG A 314 -25.44 4.18 -1.89
N VAL A 315 -24.30 4.77 -2.21
CA VAL A 315 -23.21 4.12 -2.96
C VAL A 315 -22.76 2.83 -2.25
N ARG A 316 -22.54 2.90 -0.94
CA ARG A 316 -22.17 1.73 -0.13
C ARG A 316 -23.27 0.68 -0.04
N THR A 317 -24.53 1.10 0.10
CA THR A 317 -25.68 0.18 0.08
C THR A 317 -25.84 -0.53 -1.28
N ALA A 318 -25.41 0.10 -2.38
CA ALA A 318 -25.37 -0.52 -3.70
C ALA A 318 -24.20 -1.51 -3.88
N GLY A 319 -23.41 -1.79 -2.84
CA GLY A 319 -22.27 -2.70 -2.88
C GLY A 319 -20.98 -2.10 -3.47
N LEU A 320 -20.94 -0.78 -3.64
CA LEU A 320 -19.77 -0.04 -4.15
C LEU A 320 -19.02 0.65 -3.01
N ARG A 321 -17.76 0.99 -3.25
CA ARG A 321 -16.89 1.62 -2.25
C ARG A 321 -16.80 3.12 -2.41
N VAL A 322 -16.56 3.81 -1.29
CA VAL A 322 -16.32 5.25 -1.22
C VAL A 322 -14.87 5.45 -0.79
N VAL A 323 -14.04 6.05 -1.66
CA VAL A 323 -12.58 6.10 -1.47
C VAL A 323 -12.06 7.53 -1.50
N TYR A 324 -11.23 7.89 -0.52
CA TYR A 324 -10.47 9.12 -0.50
C TYR A 324 -9.17 8.97 -1.30
N GLU A 325 -8.82 9.95 -2.14
CA GLU A 325 -7.60 9.95 -2.97
C GLU A 325 -6.67 11.13 -2.61
N PRO A 326 -5.58 10.89 -1.86
CA PRO A 326 -4.72 11.96 -1.35
C PRO A 326 -3.90 12.68 -2.43
N ARG A 327 -3.67 12.06 -3.60
CA ARG A 327 -2.99 12.72 -4.72
C ARG A 327 -3.83 13.83 -5.33
N SER A 328 -5.16 13.72 -5.21
CA SER A 328 -6.06 14.77 -5.65
C SER A 328 -6.14 15.85 -4.59
N VAL A 329 -5.49 17.00 -4.81
CA VAL A 329 -5.47 18.11 -3.85
C VAL A 329 -6.30 19.28 -4.36
N VAL A 330 -7.18 19.82 -3.52
CA VAL A 330 -8.03 20.97 -3.82
C VAL A 330 -7.99 21.95 -2.64
N VAL A 331 -7.73 23.22 -2.91
CA VAL A 331 -7.90 24.29 -1.93
C VAL A 331 -9.35 24.74 -1.95
N HIS A 332 -10.00 24.84 -0.80
CA HIS A 332 -11.41 25.22 -0.69
C HIS A 332 -11.61 26.41 0.25
N HIS A 333 -12.24 27.46 -0.27
CA HIS A 333 -12.45 28.75 0.41
C HIS A 333 -13.77 28.74 1.21
N GLU A 334 -13.86 27.86 2.20
CA GLU A 334 -15.07 27.62 3.01
C GLU A 334 -15.66 28.91 3.61
N GLY A 335 -16.99 29.07 3.49
CA GLY A 335 -17.73 30.21 4.06
C GLY A 335 -17.89 31.41 3.11
N VAL A 336 -17.20 31.43 1.96
CA VAL A 336 -17.38 32.46 0.91
C VAL A 336 -18.76 32.33 0.23
N SER A 337 -19.27 31.11 0.11
CA SER A 337 -20.54 30.79 -0.56
C SER A 337 -21.77 30.68 0.38
N HIS A 338 -21.59 30.40 1.69
CA HIS A 338 -22.70 29.97 2.56
C HIS A 338 -22.92 30.75 3.89
N GLY A 339 -22.08 31.74 4.24
CA GLY A 339 -22.26 32.55 5.47
C GLY A 339 -22.01 31.80 6.79
N THR A 340 -21.84 32.52 7.90
CA THR A 340 -21.31 31.97 9.17
C THR A 340 -22.31 31.84 10.34
N ASP A 341 -23.55 32.34 10.21
CA ASP A 341 -24.54 32.39 11.29
C ASP A 341 -25.28 31.04 11.50
N GLU A 342 -25.43 30.62 12.75
CA GLU A 342 -26.01 29.33 13.17
C GLU A 342 -27.48 29.44 13.61
N THR A 343 -27.99 30.66 13.74
CA THR A 343 -29.38 30.91 14.16
C THR A 343 -30.31 31.33 13.01
N SER A 344 -29.75 31.68 11.85
CA SER A 344 -30.47 31.92 10.59
C SER A 344 -29.57 31.58 9.39
N GLY A 345 -30.14 31.01 8.32
CA GLY A 345 -29.39 30.67 7.09
C GLY A 345 -29.16 29.17 6.85
N VAL A 346 -28.24 28.86 5.92
CA VAL A 346 -28.04 27.51 5.35
C VAL A 346 -27.64 26.47 6.43
N LYS A 347 -26.91 26.88 7.49
CA LYS A 347 -26.51 25.99 8.59
C LYS A 347 -27.67 25.43 9.42
N ALA A 348 -28.83 26.10 9.47
CA ALA A 348 -30.02 25.54 10.13
C ALA A 348 -30.49 24.24 9.47
N PHE A 349 -30.21 24.07 8.17
CA PHE A 349 -30.50 22.83 7.46
C PHE A 349 -29.59 21.69 7.92
N GLN A 350 -28.37 21.96 8.41
CA GLN A 350 -27.48 20.91 8.93
C GLN A 350 -28.09 20.20 10.14
N VAL A 351 -28.72 20.91 11.06
CA VAL A 351 -29.39 20.32 12.23
C VAL A 351 -30.60 19.49 11.80
N ARG A 352 -31.48 20.07 10.98
CA ARG A 352 -32.69 19.39 10.47
C ARG A 352 -32.35 18.15 9.64
N ASN A 353 -31.35 18.26 8.77
CA ASN A 353 -30.94 17.16 7.90
C ASN A 353 -30.15 16.08 8.65
N ARG A 354 -29.49 16.41 9.76
CA ARG A 354 -28.93 15.40 10.67
C ARG A 354 -30.02 14.48 11.24
N GLU A 355 -31.17 15.04 11.67
CA GLU A 355 -32.29 14.22 12.15
C GLU A 355 -32.85 13.29 11.05
N ARG A 356 -32.92 13.78 9.82
CA ARG A 356 -33.31 12.98 8.65
C ARG A 356 -32.30 11.87 8.36
N MET A 357 -31.00 12.19 8.39
CA MET A 357 -29.91 11.23 8.22
C MET A 357 -30.00 10.13 9.28
N LEU A 358 -30.11 10.53 10.55
CA LEU A 358 -30.25 9.61 11.68
C LEU A 358 -31.48 8.71 11.53
N THR A 359 -32.62 9.27 11.12
CA THR A 359 -33.85 8.50 10.93
C THR A 359 -33.74 7.51 9.78
N ARG A 360 -33.20 7.94 8.63
CA ARG A 360 -33.08 7.12 7.42
C ARG A 360 -32.07 5.99 7.58
N TRP A 361 -30.93 6.28 8.21
CA TRP A 361 -29.79 5.37 8.26
C TRP A 361 -29.56 4.78 9.65
N LYS A 362 -30.55 4.86 10.54
CA LYS A 362 -30.46 4.43 11.94
C LYS A 362 -29.79 3.06 12.10
N GLU A 363 -30.29 2.06 11.39
CA GLU A 363 -29.78 0.68 11.48
C GLU A 363 -28.32 0.57 11.03
N VAL A 364 -27.94 1.29 9.97
CA VAL A 364 -26.56 1.31 9.47
C VAL A 364 -25.63 2.04 10.44
N LEU A 365 -26.06 3.18 10.97
CA LEU A 365 -25.30 3.98 11.93
C LEU A 365 -25.08 3.21 13.24
N GLU A 366 -26.11 2.55 13.76
CA GLU A 366 -26.01 1.74 14.98
C GLU A 366 -25.14 0.48 14.78
N ALA A 367 -25.18 -0.13 13.59
CA ALA A 367 -24.46 -1.36 13.31
C ALA A 367 -23.01 -1.18 12.85
N LYS A 368 -22.68 -0.07 12.18
CA LYS A 368 -21.41 0.10 11.44
C LYS A 368 -20.63 1.37 11.75
N HIS A 369 -21.10 2.21 12.68
CA HIS A 369 -20.43 3.45 13.05
C HIS A 369 -20.21 3.53 14.56
N TYR A 370 -19.14 4.22 14.95
CA TYR A 370 -18.73 4.35 16.35
C TYR A 370 -19.39 5.56 17.04
N ALA A 371 -19.33 5.57 18.37
CA ALA A 371 -19.68 6.75 19.15
C ALA A 371 -18.71 7.92 18.83
N PRO A 372 -19.17 9.18 18.95
CA PRO A 372 -18.34 10.35 18.64
C PRO A 372 -16.96 10.33 19.29
N ALA A 373 -15.93 10.61 18.48
CA ALA A 373 -14.54 10.72 18.88
C ALA A 373 -13.94 9.45 19.53
N THR A 374 -14.45 8.27 19.15
CA THR A 374 -13.90 6.97 19.56
C THR A 374 -13.37 6.18 18.36
N HIS A 375 -12.47 5.21 18.59
CA HIS A 375 -12.00 4.28 17.57
C HIS A 375 -11.46 4.94 16.28
N PHE A 376 -10.70 6.04 16.41
CA PHE A 376 -10.26 6.85 15.27
C PHE A 376 -9.47 6.06 14.20
N LEU A 377 -8.69 5.05 14.61
CA LEU A 377 -7.93 4.24 13.66
C LEU A 377 -8.88 3.52 12.69
N ARG A 378 -10.01 3.02 13.17
CA ARG A 378 -11.02 2.31 12.36
C ARG A 378 -12.01 3.25 11.69
N ALA A 379 -12.47 4.26 12.41
CA ALA A 379 -13.46 5.22 11.93
C ALA A 379 -12.94 6.00 10.71
N SER A 380 -11.66 6.40 10.72
CA SER A 380 -11.04 7.18 9.63
C SER A 380 -10.84 6.43 8.31
N VAL A 381 -11.13 5.13 8.28
CA VAL A 381 -10.88 4.22 7.15
C VAL A 381 -12.08 3.30 6.83
N HIS A 382 -13.26 3.59 7.41
CA HIS A 382 -14.47 2.76 7.29
C HIS A 382 -14.22 1.26 7.59
N ALA A 383 -13.42 0.94 8.60
CA ALA A 383 -12.98 -0.42 8.90
C ALA A 383 -13.69 -1.07 10.11
N HIS A 384 -15.00 -0.85 10.26
CA HIS A 384 -15.75 -1.38 11.41
C HIS A 384 -15.62 -2.90 11.53
N ASP A 385 -15.88 -3.62 10.43
CA ASP A 385 -15.91 -5.09 10.40
C ASP A 385 -14.58 -5.71 9.92
N ARG A 386 -13.57 -4.88 9.61
CA ARG A 386 -12.29 -5.36 9.06
C ARG A 386 -11.35 -5.74 10.19
N ARG A 387 -10.62 -6.84 9.98
CA ARG A 387 -9.49 -7.20 10.85
C ARG A 387 -8.41 -6.14 10.76
N THR A 388 -7.88 -5.70 11.90
CA THR A 388 -6.84 -4.68 11.97
C THR A 388 -5.57 -5.27 12.58
N ILE A 389 -4.46 -5.16 11.85
CA ILE A 389 -3.16 -5.67 12.28
C ILE A 389 -2.11 -4.56 12.29
N LEU A 390 -1.34 -4.52 13.38
CA LEU A 390 -0.12 -3.74 13.48
C LEU A 390 1.09 -4.63 13.20
N ILE A 391 1.87 -4.29 12.18
CA ILE A 391 3.15 -4.92 11.89
C ILE A 391 4.27 -4.00 12.39
N ILE A 392 5.22 -4.54 13.15
CA ILE A 392 6.37 -3.79 13.68
C ILE A 392 7.66 -4.46 13.20
N ASP A 393 8.50 -3.70 12.50
CA ASP A 393 9.82 -4.13 12.03
C ASP A 393 10.82 -2.96 12.13
N HIS A 394 12.11 -3.22 11.95
CA HIS A 394 13.17 -2.22 12.06
C HIS A 394 13.11 -1.12 10.98
N TYR A 395 12.62 -1.42 9.78
CA TYR A 395 12.37 -0.46 8.70
C TYR A 395 11.25 -0.91 7.75
N VAL A 396 10.82 -0.03 6.84
CA VAL A 396 9.90 -0.40 5.74
C VAL A 396 10.59 -1.36 4.76
N PRO A 397 9.96 -2.48 4.33
CA PRO A 397 10.60 -3.49 3.50
C PRO A 397 11.14 -2.93 2.17
N GLU A 398 12.39 -3.26 1.86
CA GLU A 398 13.13 -2.86 0.66
C GLU A 398 13.43 -4.13 -0.19
N PRO A 399 12.46 -4.63 -1.00
CA PRO A 399 12.47 -5.98 -1.56
C PRO A 399 13.58 -6.27 -2.58
N ASP A 400 14.25 -5.23 -3.08
CA ASP A 400 15.42 -5.31 -3.96
C ASP A 400 16.75 -5.44 -3.18
N ARG A 401 16.75 -5.27 -1.85
CA ARG A 401 17.97 -5.34 -1.03
C ARG A 401 18.17 -6.67 -0.32
N ASP A 402 17.10 -7.28 0.19
CA ASP A 402 17.21 -8.51 0.95
C ASP A 402 15.95 -9.40 0.88
N ALA A 403 16.15 -10.69 1.16
CA ALA A 403 15.08 -11.68 1.11
C ALA A 403 14.04 -11.51 2.24
N GLY A 404 14.44 -10.95 3.39
CA GLY A 404 13.53 -10.66 4.51
C GLY A 404 12.50 -9.61 4.12
N SER A 405 12.93 -8.54 3.46
CA SER A 405 12.05 -7.51 2.90
C SER A 405 11.06 -8.08 1.87
N ARG A 406 11.50 -9.01 1.01
CA ARG A 406 10.59 -9.70 0.08
C ARG A 406 9.54 -10.54 0.81
N ALA A 407 9.94 -11.23 1.87
CA ALA A 407 9.03 -12.03 2.69
C ALA A 407 8.01 -11.15 3.42
N THR A 408 8.45 -10.04 4.03
CA THR A 408 7.57 -9.06 4.68
C THR A 408 6.57 -8.45 3.69
N LEU A 409 6.99 -8.17 2.45
CA LEU A 409 6.07 -7.69 1.43
C LEU A 409 5.02 -8.75 1.05
N CYS A 410 5.39 -10.03 0.98
CA CYS A 410 4.43 -11.12 0.78
C CYS A 410 3.40 -11.18 1.92
N VAL A 411 3.84 -11.02 3.17
CA VAL A 411 2.95 -10.93 4.35
C VAL A 411 1.95 -9.77 4.19
N ILE A 412 2.44 -8.57 3.87
CA ILE A 412 1.60 -7.38 3.68
C ILE A 412 0.57 -7.61 2.57
N ASP A 413 1.02 -8.07 1.39
CA ASP A 413 0.14 -8.29 0.24
C ASP A 413 -0.92 -9.37 0.53
N ALA A 414 -0.57 -10.41 1.27
CA ALA A 414 -1.51 -11.45 1.69
C ALA A 414 -2.59 -10.93 2.65
N LEU A 415 -2.23 -10.04 3.58
CA LEU A 415 -3.16 -9.41 4.52
C LEU A 415 -4.10 -8.42 3.82
N LEU A 416 -3.56 -7.59 2.92
CA LEU A 416 -4.37 -6.67 2.11
C LEU A 416 -5.36 -7.42 1.23
N THR A 417 -4.92 -8.51 0.58
CA THR A 417 -5.79 -9.38 -0.24
C THR A 417 -6.90 -10.03 0.60
N ALA A 418 -6.62 -10.34 1.86
CA ALA A 418 -7.60 -10.87 2.80
C ALA A 418 -8.54 -9.78 3.38
N GLY A 419 -8.43 -8.53 2.94
CA GLY A 419 -9.30 -7.42 3.37
C GLY A 419 -8.91 -6.79 4.71
N TRP A 420 -7.74 -7.13 5.28
CA TRP A 420 -7.30 -6.59 6.55
C TRP A 420 -6.90 -5.11 6.42
N LEU A 421 -7.08 -4.34 7.49
CA LEU A 421 -6.45 -3.04 7.68
C LEU A 421 -5.03 -3.27 8.19
N VAL A 422 -4.03 -2.95 7.37
CA VAL A 422 -2.61 -3.13 7.72
C VAL A 422 -2.04 -1.79 8.17
N VAL A 423 -1.60 -1.73 9.42
CA VAL A 423 -0.81 -0.62 9.98
C VAL A 423 0.63 -1.09 10.10
N PHE A 424 1.57 -0.29 9.61
CA PHE A 424 2.99 -0.63 9.65
C PHE A 424 3.77 0.38 10.47
N TRP A 425 4.52 -0.10 11.45
CA TRP A 425 5.42 0.69 12.27
C TRP A 425 6.87 0.33 11.98
N PRO A 426 7.62 1.17 11.25
CA PRO A 426 9.07 1.05 11.15
C PRO A 426 9.74 1.67 12.38
N GLU A 427 10.59 0.93 13.09
CA GLU A 427 11.33 1.43 14.27
C GLU A 427 12.13 2.68 13.94
N ASN A 428 12.82 2.69 12.79
CA ASN A 428 13.60 3.85 12.36
C ASN A 428 12.75 5.07 11.96
N ARG A 429 11.44 4.89 11.78
CA ARG A 429 10.45 5.90 11.34
C ARG A 429 10.83 6.62 10.04
N VAL A 430 11.74 6.10 9.23
CA VAL A 430 12.24 6.82 8.04
C VAL A 430 11.23 6.75 6.89
N ARG A 431 10.90 7.91 6.32
CA ARG A 431 10.14 8.01 5.05
C ARG A 431 11.09 7.93 3.84
N ASN A 432 10.84 6.99 2.94
CA ASN A 432 11.61 6.80 1.71
C ASN A 432 10.70 6.36 0.53
N ALA A 433 11.28 5.99 -0.62
CA ALA A 433 10.51 5.54 -1.79
C ALA A 433 9.63 4.31 -1.51
N TYR A 434 10.10 3.39 -0.66
CA TYR A 434 9.36 2.19 -0.28
C TYR A 434 8.19 2.52 0.65
N THR A 435 8.32 3.55 1.51
CA THR A 435 7.19 4.08 2.29
C THR A 435 6.03 4.51 1.39
N TYR A 436 6.32 5.32 0.36
CA TYR A 436 5.28 5.75 -0.60
C TYR A 436 4.70 4.56 -1.38
N ALA A 437 5.52 3.56 -1.71
CA ALA A 437 5.05 2.35 -2.37
C ALA A 437 4.08 1.55 -1.49
N LEU A 438 4.26 1.52 -0.17
CA LEU A 438 3.32 0.89 0.77
C LEU A 438 2.06 1.73 0.97
N LEU A 439 2.18 3.06 1.13
CA LEU A 439 1.04 3.97 1.22
C LEU A 439 0.13 3.82 -0.02
N ALA A 440 0.70 3.83 -1.22
CA ALA A 440 -0.05 3.65 -2.47
C ALA A 440 -0.78 2.29 -2.59
N ARG A 441 -0.31 1.26 -1.86
CA ARG A 441 -0.97 -0.06 -1.76
C ARG A 441 -2.13 -0.09 -0.77
N GLY A 442 -2.33 0.96 0.02
CA GLY A 442 -3.35 1.01 1.06
C GLY A 442 -2.85 0.61 2.46
N VAL A 443 -1.54 0.62 2.70
CA VAL A 443 -0.96 0.37 4.02
C VAL A 443 -0.84 1.69 4.78
N ASN A 444 -1.32 1.73 6.02
CA ASN A 444 -1.11 2.88 6.90
C ASN A 444 0.28 2.81 7.56
N VAL A 445 1.26 3.55 7.02
CA VAL A 445 2.64 3.54 7.55
C VAL A 445 2.84 4.67 8.55
N ILE A 446 3.18 4.36 9.80
CA ILE A 446 3.42 5.36 10.84
C ILE A 446 4.90 5.79 10.81
N ASP A 447 5.24 6.80 10.00
CA ASP A 447 6.63 7.27 9.81
C ASP A 447 6.92 8.57 10.58
N CYS A 448 8.06 9.21 10.32
CA CYS A 448 8.55 10.37 11.06
C CYS A 448 7.66 11.61 10.98
N SER A 449 6.65 11.67 10.11
CA SER A 449 5.69 12.79 10.12
C SER A 449 4.71 12.70 11.28
N GLU A 450 4.47 11.49 11.80
CA GLU A 450 3.55 11.29 12.91
C GLU A 450 4.21 11.75 14.23
N PRO A 451 3.59 12.68 14.98
CA PRO A 451 4.23 13.31 16.14
C PRO A 451 4.32 12.40 17.36
N ASP A 452 3.47 11.37 17.42
CA ASP A 452 3.43 10.43 18.53
C ASP A 452 4.58 9.41 18.41
N ASP A 453 5.27 9.21 19.54
CA ASP A 453 6.15 8.06 19.75
C ASP A 453 5.32 6.78 19.96
N PHE A 454 6.00 5.62 19.98
CA PHE A 454 5.30 4.34 20.06
C PHE A 454 4.38 4.21 21.28
N PRO A 455 4.82 4.50 22.52
CA PRO A 455 3.97 4.33 23.70
C PRO A 455 2.69 5.17 23.64
N LYS A 456 2.77 6.43 23.18
CA LYS A 456 1.58 7.28 23.03
C LYS A 456 0.67 6.78 21.93
N TRP A 457 1.24 6.39 20.79
CA TRP A 457 0.46 5.91 19.67
C TRP A 457 -0.28 4.61 20.01
N ILE A 458 0.39 3.63 20.63
CA ILE A 458 -0.24 2.36 20.99
C ILE A 458 -1.24 2.53 22.14
N ALA A 459 -1.02 3.45 23.08
CA ALA A 459 -2.01 3.77 24.11
C ALA A 459 -3.33 4.29 23.53
N ARG A 460 -3.28 5.07 22.44
CA ARG A 460 -4.47 5.60 21.75
C ARG A 460 -5.14 4.57 20.85
N ASN A 461 -4.36 3.81 20.08
CA ASN A 461 -4.88 2.98 19.00
C ASN A 461 -4.91 1.48 19.34
N GLY A 462 -4.29 1.06 20.45
CA GLY A 462 -4.22 -0.34 20.88
C GLY A 462 -5.58 -1.03 21.03
N PRO A 463 -6.65 -0.36 21.53
CA PRO A 463 -7.99 -0.93 21.56
C PRO A 463 -8.61 -1.25 20.19
N ASP A 464 -8.08 -0.64 19.12
CA ASP A 464 -8.57 -0.85 17.74
C ASP A 464 -7.88 -2.03 17.04
N LEU A 465 -6.82 -2.60 17.63
CA LEU A 465 -6.04 -3.66 17.01
C LEU A 465 -6.63 -5.04 17.36
N ASP A 466 -6.82 -5.89 16.35
CA ASP A 466 -7.12 -7.31 16.54
C ASP A 466 -5.83 -8.13 16.69
N HIS A 467 -4.78 -7.74 15.97
CA HIS A 467 -3.50 -8.45 15.92
C HIS A 467 -2.29 -7.51 15.98
N VAL A 468 -1.19 -8.01 16.54
CA VAL A 468 0.14 -7.39 16.43
C VAL A 468 1.15 -8.44 15.99
N LEU A 469 1.82 -8.17 14.87
CA LEU A 469 2.89 -8.99 14.31
C LEU A 469 4.24 -8.31 14.58
N LEU A 470 5.01 -8.88 15.51
CA LEU A 470 6.31 -8.39 15.92
C LEU A 470 7.39 -9.13 15.13
N MET A 471 8.21 -8.41 14.38
CA MET A 471 9.27 -9.00 13.54
C MET A 471 10.63 -8.82 14.22
N ARG A 472 11.43 -9.90 14.29
CA ARG A 472 12.82 -9.94 14.82
C ARG A 472 12.92 -9.82 16.35
N PRO A 473 13.93 -10.42 16.99
CA PRO A 473 13.99 -10.53 18.44
C PRO A 473 14.24 -9.18 19.14
N THR A 474 15.13 -8.33 18.63
CA THR A 474 15.44 -7.04 19.25
C THR A 474 14.28 -6.06 19.20
N ILE A 475 13.59 -5.99 18.05
CA ILE A 475 12.39 -5.16 17.90
C ILE A 475 11.27 -5.70 18.79
N THR A 476 11.04 -7.00 18.79
CA THR A 476 10.02 -7.61 19.67
C THR A 476 10.30 -7.28 21.13
N ARG A 477 11.55 -7.42 21.61
CA ARG A 477 11.95 -7.06 22.98
C ARG A 477 11.58 -5.61 23.34
N ASP A 478 11.84 -4.69 22.43
CA ASP A 478 11.72 -3.25 22.70
C ASP A 478 10.26 -2.78 22.69
N PHE A 479 9.41 -3.39 21.85
CA PHE A 479 8.02 -2.94 21.65
C PHE A 479 6.97 -3.76 22.42
N LEU A 480 7.27 -5.03 22.74
CA LEU A 480 6.33 -5.95 23.40
C LEU A 480 5.77 -5.43 24.73
N PRO A 481 6.54 -4.76 25.62
CA PRO A 481 6.01 -4.25 26.88
C PRO A 481 4.86 -3.25 26.69
N ASP A 482 5.04 -2.27 25.79
CA ASP A 482 4.03 -1.24 25.51
C ASP A 482 2.82 -1.84 24.78
N VAL A 483 3.04 -2.79 23.87
CA VAL A 483 1.96 -3.55 23.22
C VAL A 483 1.09 -4.24 24.28
N LYS A 484 1.69 -5.04 25.17
CA LYS A 484 0.95 -5.75 26.22
C LYS A 484 0.23 -4.83 27.20
N ALA A 485 0.76 -3.63 27.45
CA ALA A 485 0.16 -2.66 28.35
C ALA A 485 -1.09 -1.99 27.77
N HIS A 486 -1.20 -1.90 26.44
CA HIS A 486 -2.16 -1.02 25.77
C HIS A 486 -3.09 -1.70 24.77
N THR A 487 -2.91 -3.00 24.50
CA THR A 487 -3.82 -3.75 23.63
C THR A 487 -4.16 -5.12 24.21
N GLN A 488 -5.31 -5.67 23.76
CA GLN A 488 -5.73 -7.06 23.96
C GLN A 488 -5.60 -7.86 22.64
N ALA A 489 -4.96 -7.28 21.63
CA ALA A 489 -4.71 -7.93 20.34
C ALA A 489 -3.92 -9.22 20.52
N ARG A 490 -4.20 -10.19 19.64
CA ARG A 490 -3.41 -11.41 19.56
C ARG A 490 -2.00 -11.09 19.06
N LEU A 491 -0.99 -11.63 19.72
CA LEU A 491 0.41 -11.37 19.43
C LEU A 491 1.02 -12.53 18.63
N SER A 492 1.69 -12.17 17.54
CA SER A 492 2.42 -13.13 16.72
C SER A 492 3.85 -12.64 16.55
N TYR A 493 4.79 -13.59 16.60
CA TYR A 493 6.19 -13.33 16.31
C TYR A 493 6.53 -13.81 14.90
N TYR A 494 7.27 -13.01 14.12
CA TYR A 494 7.78 -13.40 12.81
C TYR A 494 9.31 -13.33 12.80
N GLY A 495 9.94 -14.49 12.63
CA GLY A 495 11.38 -14.63 12.53
C GLY A 495 11.84 -14.81 11.08
N HIS A 496 12.75 -13.95 10.62
CA HIS A 496 13.40 -14.12 9.32
C HIS A 496 14.45 -15.24 9.32
N ASP A 497 15.09 -15.43 10.47
CA ASP A 497 16.06 -16.46 10.79
C ASP A 497 16.11 -16.63 12.32
N ILE A 498 16.45 -17.83 12.82
CA ILE A 498 16.74 -18.02 14.24
C ILE A 498 18.11 -17.40 14.54
N HIS A 499 18.10 -16.26 15.23
CA HIS A 499 19.29 -15.41 15.37
C HIS A 499 20.38 -16.10 16.20
N PHE A 500 20.02 -16.78 17.29
CA PHE A 500 21.04 -17.47 18.11
C PHE A 500 21.70 -18.60 17.33
N LEU A 501 20.97 -19.32 16.49
CA LEU A 501 21.51 -20.42 15.69
C LEU A 501 22.52 -19.90 14.65
N ARG A 502 22.24 -18.73 14.06
CA ARG A 502 23.19 -18.05 13.18
C ARG A 502 24.47 -17.67 13.93
N LEU A 503 24.35 -17.10 15.13
CA LEU A 503 25.50 -16.70 15.95
C LEU A 503 26.30 -17.92 16.46
N GLN A 504 25.64 -19.02 16.85
CA GLN A 504 26.32 -20.27 17.25
C GLN A 504 27.20 -20.80 16.12
N ARG A 505 26.65 -20.89 14.91
CA ARG A 505 27.40 -21.33 13.72
C ARG A 505 28.56 -20.38 13.39
N GLU A 506 28.38 -19.09 13.58
CA GLU A 506 29.47 -18.11 13.42
C GLU A 506 30.57 -18.34 14.47
N ALA A 507 30.20 -18.51 15.74
CA ALA A 507 31.15 -18.79 16.82
C ALA A 507 31.93 -20.09 16.60
N GLU A 508 31.29 -21.15 16.11
CA GLU A 508 31.94 -22.42 15.75
C GLU A 508 33.00 -22.25 14.67
N VAL A 509 32.74 -21.37 13.69
CA VAL A 509 33.67 -21.10 12.58
C VAL A 509 34.79 -20.17 13.00
N THR A 510 34.48 -19.11 13.76
CA THR A 510 35.47 -18.08 14.13
C THR A 510 36.24 -18.43 15.41
N GLY A 511 35.73 -19.35 16.24
CA GLY A 511 36.25 -19.64 17.58
C GLY A 511 36.12 -18.47 18.56
N SER A 512 35.17 -17.55 18.34
CA SER A 512 35.06 -16.30 19.10
C SER A 512 34.18 -16.49 20.33
N MET A 513 34.79 -16.39 21.52
CA MET A 513 34.06 -16.43 22.79
C MET A 513 33.04 -15.30 22.93
N GLU A 514 33.29 -14.13 22.33
CA GLU A 514 32.34 -13.00 22.37
C GLU A 514 31.07 -13.33 21.58
N VAL A 515 31.21 -13.94 20.40
CA VAL A 515 30.08 -14.36 19.57
C VAL A 515 29.33 -15.51 20.23
N GLU A 516 30.04 -16.44 20.88
CA GLU A 516 29.42 -17.53 21.65
C GLU A 516 28.56 -17.00 22.81
N GLN A 517 29.08 -16.03 23.58
CA GLN A 517 28.32 -15.36 24.64
C GLN A 517 27.11 -14.60 24.09
N ALA A 518 27.28 -13.90 22.96
CA ALA A 518 26.18 -13.22 22.29
C ALA A 518 25.10 -14.20 21.80
N ALA A 519 25.51 -15.39 21.33
CA ALA A 519 24.60 -16.43 20.90
C ALA A 519 23.77 -16.98 22.07
N ALA A 520 24.40 -17.27 23.22
CA ALA A 520 23.70 -17.70 24.43
C ALA A 520 22.70 -16.64 24.93
N ALA A 521 23.09 -15.37 24.96
CA ALA A 521 22.21 -14.27 25.34
C ALA A 521 21.03 -14.10 24.36
N MET A 522 21.27 -14.31 23.07
CA MET A 522 20.22 -14.28 22.04
C MET A 522 19.26 -15.46 22.18
N GLU A 523 19.76 -16.66 22.54
CA GLU A 523 18.92 -17.83 22.78
C GLU A 523 17.97 -17.62 23.96
N GLU A 524 18.47 -17.07 25.07
CA GLU A 524 17.64 -16.68 26.21
C GLU A 524 16.57 -15.67 25.79
N LEU A 525 16.96 -14.66 24.99
CA LEU A 525 16.03 -13.66 24.49
C LEU A 525 14.94 -14.28 23.61
N GLU A 526 15.31 -14.96 22.51
CA GLU A 526 14.36 -15.55 21.56
C GLU A 526 13.40 -16.52 22.26
N THR A 527 13.92 -17.43 23.10
CA THR A 527 13.07 -18.37 23.83
C THR A 527 12.15 -17.68 24.83
N SER A 528 12.56 -16.57 25.45
CA SER A 528 11.68 -15.78 26.32
C SER A 528 10.55 -15.09 25.54
N LEU A 529 10.82 -14.65 24.31
CA LEU A 529 9.85 -13.98 23.44
C LEU A 529 8.83 -14.98 22.88
N TRP A 530 9.29 -16.15 22.43
CA TRP A 530 8.39 -17.21 21.91
C TRP A 530 7.36 -17.68 22.93
N ARG A 531 7.67 -17.64 24.24
CA ARG A 531 6.74 -17.97 25.33
C ARG A 531 5.65 -16.93 25.55
N GLN A 532 5.81 -15.74 24.98
CA GLN A 532 5.02 -14.57 25.29
C GLN A 532 4.03 -14.17 24.18
N VAL A 533 3.99 -14.95 23.10
CA VAL A 533 3.16 -14.73 21.91
C VAL A 533 2.32 -15.98 21.63
N GLU A 534 1.19 -15.81 20.96
CA GLU A 534 0.25 -16.88 20.64
C GLU A 534 0.71 -17.73 19.45
N SER A 535 1.47 -17.16 18.51
CA SER A 535 2.06 -17.91 17.39
C SER A 535 3.46 -17.41 17.03
N VAL A 536 4.30 -18.32 16.56
CA VAL A 536 5.69 -18.07 16.14
C VAL A 536 5.85 -18.50 14.69
N ILE A 537 6.12 -17.57 13.78
CA ILE A 537 6.18 -17.84 12.34
C ILE A 537 7.65 -17.79 11.92
N TYR A 538 8.12 -18.86 11.29
CA TYR A 538 9.43 -18.96 10.65
C TYR A 538 9.29 -19.44 9.20
N LEU A 539 10.36 -19.30 8.42
CA LEU A 539 10.34 -19.52 6.98
C LEU A 539 10.58 -20.99 6.59
N SER A 540 10.85 -21.87 7.55
CA SER A 540 11.16 -23.27 7.30
C SER A 540 10.72 -24.22 8.42
N GLU A 541 10.46 -25.48 8.04
CA GLU A 541 10.08 -26.53 8.98
C GLU A 541 11.18 -26.86 10.01
N PRO A 542 12.48 -26.92 9.65
CA PRO A 542 13.53 -27.11 10.64
C PRO A 542 13.58 -26.01 11.71
N GLU A 543 13.34 -24.76 11.35
CA GLU A 543 13.27 -23.65 12.32
C GLU A 543 12.05 -23.79 13.24
N ALA A 544 10.87 -24.06 12.67
CA ALA A 544 9.66 -24.29 13.45
C ALA A 544 9.79 -25.53 14.38
N ALA A 545 10.51 -26.56 13.95
CA ALA A 545 10.81 -27.73 14.78
C ALA A 545 11.73 -27.40 15.94
N LEU A 546 12.77 -26.58 15.72
CA LEU A 546 13.66 -26.13 16.78
C LEU A 546 12.92 -25.29 17.82
N VAL A 547 11.99 -24.42 17.40
CA VAL A 547 11.13 -23.68 18.34
C VAL A 547 10.29 -24.63 19.19
N ARG A 548 9.67 -25.65 18.58
CA ARG A 548 8.91 -26.71 19.27
C ARG A 548 9.75 -27.46 20.30
N GLU A 549 11.01 -27.75 19.97
CA GLU A 549 11.94 -28.45 20.85
C GLU A 549 12.31 -27.57 22.07
N ARG A 550 12.70 -26.31 21.82
CA ARG A 550 13.17 -25.39 22.86
C ARG A 550 12.04 -24.86 23.75
N VAL A 551 10.85 -24.68 23.17
CA VAL A 551 9.68 -24.12 23.83
C VAL A 551 8.44 -24.95 23.44
N PRO A 552 8.19 -26.10 24.11
CA PRO A 552 7.07 -26.99 23.78
C PRO A 552 5.68 -26.37 23.85
N GLN A 553 5.53 -25.30 24.62
CA GLN A 553 4.28 -24.53 24.75
C GLN A 553 4.07 -23.48 23.64
N ALA A 554 5.08 -23.23 22.81
CA ALA A 554 4.94 -22.32 21.68
C ALA A 554 4.16 -23.01 20.55
N HIS A 555 3.51 -22.20 19.71
CA HIS A 555 2.80 -22.67 18.52
C HIS A 555 3.54 -22.20 17.26
N PRO A 556 4.60 -22.90 16.83
CA PRO A 556 5.36 -22.48 15.67
C PRO A 556 4.74 -22.95 14.35
N TYR A 557 4.85 -22.11 13.33
CA TYR A 557 4.41 -22.35 11.97
C TYR A 557 5.58 -22.17 11.00
N ALA A 558 5.73 -23.10 10.07
CA ALA A 558 6.65 -23.00 8.95
C ALA A 558 5.92 -22.47 7.72
N ILE A 559 6.14 -21.20 7.37
CA ILE A 559 5.48 -20.53 6.26
C ILE A 559 6.54 -20.00 5.30
N VAL A 560 6.69 -20.69 4.17
CA VAL A 560 7.67 -20.32 3.16
C VAL A 560 7.09 -19.22 2.26
N PRO A 561 7.72 -18.03 2.14
CA PRO A 561 7.17 -16.88 1.43
C PRO A 561 7.36 -16.95 -0.09
N PHE A 562 7.21 -18.14 -0.68
CA PHE A 562 7.22 -18.28 -2.14
C PHE A 562 5.80 -18.11 -2.68
N CYS A 563 5.60 -17.05 -3.44
CA CYS A 563 4.32 -16.65 -4.01
C CYS A 563 4.33 -16.80 -5.55
N TYR A 564 4.71 -17.98 -6.04
CA TYR A 564 4.73 -18.30 -7.47
C TYR A 564 3.32 -18.30 -8.06
N ARG A 565 3.17 -17.77 -9.28
CA ARG A 565 1.88 -17.75 -10.02
C ARG A 565 2.00 -18.62 -11.28
N PRO A 566 1.99 -19.97 -11.14
CA PRO A 566 2.13 -20.84 -12.29
C PRO A 566 0.94 -20.66 -13.24
N ASP A 567 1.21 -20.60 -14.53
CA ASP A 567 0.18 -20.77 -15.55
C ASP A 567 -0.34 -22.21 -15.47
N LEU A 568 -1.66 -22.41 -15.36
CA LEU A 568 -2.26 -23.73 -15.26
C LEU A 568 -2.67 -24.32 -16.62
N MET A 569 -2.49 -23.58 -17.72
CA MET A 569 -2.77 -24.06 -19.08
C MET A 569 -1.87 -25.23 -19.45
N GLU A 570 -2.38 -26.31 -20.03
CA GLU A 570 -1.58 -27.48 -20.37
C GLU A 570 -0.39 -27.12 -21.29
N ARG A 571 0.84 -27.45 -20.87
CA ARG A 571 2.03 -27.24 -21.71
C ARG A 571 2.19 -28.42 -22.66
N GLN A 572 2.59 -28.12 -23.88
CA GLN A 572 3.05 -29.14 -24.81
C GLN A 572 4.53 -29.45 -24.57
N PRO A 573 4.92 -30.73 -24.63
CA PRO A 573 6.31 -31.12 -24.48
C PRO A 573 7.22 -30.47 -25.54
N PRO A 574 8.30 -29.73 -25.17
CA PRO A 574 9.19 -29.09 -26.15
C PRO A 574 9.88 -30.09 -27.08
N ARG A 575 10.19 -29.69 -28.31
CA ARG A 575 10.93 -30.54 -29.25
C ARG A 575 12.42 -30.64 -28.84
N GLY A 576 13.00 -31.83 -29.00
CA GLY A 576 14.42 -32.09 -28.72
C GLY A 576 14.69 -32.64 -27.31
N HIS A 577 15.96 -32.98 -27.06
CA HIS A 577 16.40 -33.73 -25.88
C HIS A 577 17.30 -32.89 -24.96
N THR A 578 16.87 -31.67 -24.65
CA THR A 578 17.65 -30.71 -23.84
C THR A 578 17.35 -30.83 -22.35
N VAL A 579 18.39 -31.06 -21.55
CA VAL A 579 18.36 -30.98 -20.09
C VAL A 579 18.89 -29.62 -19.64
N LEU A 580 18.22 -29.00 -18.66
CA LEU A 580 18.60 -27.72 -18.08
C LEU A 580 19.02 -27.89 -16.62
N PHE A 581 20.14 -27.29 -16.23
CA PHE A 581 20.49 -27.08 -14.83
C PHE A 581 20.76 -25.60 -14.58
N VAL A 582 20.00 -25.02 -13.64
CA VAL A 582 20.13 -23.61 -13.24
C VAL A 582 20.88 -23.52 -11.90
N GLY A 583 21.93 -22.71 -11.84
CA GLY A 583 22.68 -22.49 -10.61
C GLY A 583 23.69 -21.34 -10.67
N GLY A 584 23.82 -20.59 -9.57
CA GLY A 584 24.93 -19.67 -9.39
C GLY A 584 26.20 -20.44 -9.05
N PHE A 585 27.17 -20.43 -9.94
CA PHE A 585 28.38 -21.27 -9.83
C PHE A 585 29.48 -20.67 -8.94
N ALA A 586 29.22 -19.53 -8.31
CA ALA A 586 30.00 -19.08 -7.16
C ALA A 586 29.76 -19.96 -5.91
N HIS A 587 28.67 -20.75 -5.89
CA HIS A 587 28.34 -21.63 -4.77
C HIS A 587 28.87 -23.06 -5.02
N PRO A 588 29.72 -23.61 -4.14
CA PRO A 588 30.31 -24.94 -4.31
C PRO A 588 29.33 -26.09 -4.58
N PRO A 589 28.13 -26.17 -3.95
CA PRO A 589 27.16 -27.21 -4.28
C PRO A 589 26.73 -27.25 -5.75
N ASN A 590 26.66 -26.09 -6.42
CA ASN A 590 26.26 -26.01 -7.82
C ASN A 590 27.39 -26.43 -8.76
N VAL A 591 28.63 -26.14 -8.41
CA VAL A 591 29.82 -26.58 -9.14
C VAL A 591 29.91 -28.11 -9.10
N ASP A 592 29.79 -28.67 -7.90
CA ASP A 592 29.78 -30.12 -7.68
C ASP A 592 28.69 -30.83 -8.48
N ALA A 593 27.46 -30.31 -8.42
CA ALA A 593 26.32 -30.81 -9.16
C ALA A 593 26.52 -30.77 -10.68
N ALA A 594 27.07 -29.67 -11.22
CA ALA A 594 27.38 -29.58 -12.65
C ALA A 594 28.43 -30.61 -13.08
N ILE A 595 29.48 -30.80 -12.28
CA ILE A 595 30.53 -31.78 -12.56
C ILE A 595 29.95 -33.19 -12.56
N TRP A 596 29.19 -33.58 -11.54
CA TRP A 596 28.58 -34.91 -11.46
C TRP A 596 27.56 -35.14 -12.60
N LEU A 597 26.77 -34.11 -12.94
CA LEU A 597 25.84 -34.18 -14.06
C LEU A 597 26.56 -34.46 -15.38
N VAL A 598 27.63 -33.71 -15.70
CA VAL A 598 28.36 -33.83 -16.97
C VAL A 598 29.22 -35.10 -17.03
N ARG A 599 29.91 -35.46 -15.95
CA ARG A 599 30.90 -36.54 -15.95
C ARG A 599 30.31 -37.92 -15.70
N ASP A 600 29.18 -38.01 -14.98
CA ASP A 600 28.65 -39.28 -14.53
C ASP A 600 27.24 -39.56 -15.06
N ILE A 601 26.32 -38.58 -15.00
CA ILE A 601 24.91 -38.78 -15.39
C ILE A 601 24.74 -38.71 -16.91
N MET A 602 25.20 -37.62 -17.54
CA MET A 602 25.01 -37.38 -18.98
C MET A 602 25.63 -38.46 -19.88
N PRO A 603 26.81 -39.06 -19.59
CA PRO A 603 27.34 -40.13 -20.43
C PRO A 603 26.44 -41.38 -20.44
N ARG A 604 25.83 -41.72 -19.30
CA ARG A 604 24.86 -42.83 -19.19
C ARG A 604 23.57 -42.53 -19.96
N LEU A 605 23.11 -41.28 -19.92
CA LEU A 605 21.96 -40.82 -20.70
C LEU A 605 22.26 -40.86 -22.21
N ARG A 606 23.41 -40.31 -22.63
CA ARG A 606 23.82 -40.25 -24.04
C ARG A 606 24.12 -41.61 -24.65
N ALA A 607 24.50 -42.60 -23.84
CA ALA A 607 24.62 -43.99 -24.31
C ALA A 607 23.28 -44.56 -24.84
N ARG A 608 22.15 -44.03 -24.36
CA ARG A 608 20.80 -44.40 -24.79
C ARG A 608 20.16 -43.37 -25.72
N LEU A 609 20.56 -42.10 -25.61
CA LEU A 609 20.01 -40.97 -26.36
C LEU A 609 21.15 -40.04 -26.84
N PRO A 610 21.84 -40.38 -27.94
CA PRO A 610 23.09 -39.71 -28.35
C PRO A 610 22.96 -38.21 -28.66
N ASP A 611 21.76 -37.74 -28.98
CA ASP A 611 21.43 -36.33 -29.28
C ASP A 611 20.99 -35.54 -28.04
N ALA A 612 21.13 -36.09 -26.83
CA ALA A 612 20.81 -35.38 -25.59
C ALA A 612 21.81 -34.24 -25.29
N HIS A 613 21.28 -33.02 -25.19
CA HIS A 613 22.03 -31.81 -24.89
C HIS A 613 21.85 -31.39 -23.43
N LEU A 614 22.87 -30.74 -22.86
CA LEU A 614 22.83 -30.17 -21.51
C LEU A 614 23.12 -28.66 -21.56
N ILE A 615 22.34 -27.88 -20.86
CA ILE A 615 22.58 -26.45 -20.63
C ILE A 615 22.82 -26.22 -19.14
N LEU A 616 24.00 -25.71 -18.82
CA LEU A 616 24.41 -25.22 -17.51
C LEU A 616 24.22 -23.69 -17.49
N ALA A 617 23.11 -23.25 -16.91
CA ALA A 617 22.70 -21.84 -16.90
C ALA A 617 22.94 -21.17 -15.54
N GLY A 618 23.67 -20.05 -15.54
CA GLY A 618 23.79 -19.21 -14.34
C GLY A 618 25.14 -18.49 -14.19
N ALA A 619 25.13 -17.49 -13.32
CA ALA A 619 26.22 -16.55 -13.15
C ALA A 619 27.48 -17.18 -12.52
N ASN A 620 28.62 -16.55 -12.80
CA ASN A 620 29.92 -16.83 -12.20
C ASN A 620 30.39 -18.30 -12.32
N PRO A 621 30.37 -18.93 -13.52
CA PRO A 621 30.95 -20.26 -13.70
C PRO A 621 32.42 -20.26 -13.25
N THR A 622 32.82 -21.25 -12.46
CA THR A 622 34.24 -21.47 -12.16
C THR A 622 34.97 -21.95 -13.41
N GLU A 623 36.30 -21.95 -13.38
CA GLU A 623 37.09 -22.48 -14.51
C GLU A 623 36.77 -23.95 -14.76
N GLU A 624 36.55 -24.71 -13.69
CA GLU A 624 36.14 -26.11 -13.75
C GLU A 624 34.79 -26.28 -14.46
N VAL A 625 33.80 -25.42 -14.17
CA VAL A 625 32.50 -25.46 -14.84
C VAL A 625 32.60 -25.02 -16.30
N ARG A 626 33.39 -23.98 -16.60
CA ARG A 626 33.63 -23.55 -17.99
C ARG A 626 34.25 -24.67 -18.83
N ALA A 627 35.19 -25.43 -18.23
CA ALA A 627 35.84 -26.56 -18.88
C ALA A 627 34.91 -27.76 -19.16
N LEU A 628 33.69 -27.78 -18.62
CA LEU A 628 32.68 -28.79 -18.94
C LEU A 628 31.97 -28.55 -20.29
N ALA A 629 32.17 -27.40 -20.92
CA ALA A 629 31.56 -27.09 -22.21
C ALA A 629 32.13 -27.99 -23.31
N ASP A 630 31.25 -28.60 -24.10
CA ASP A 630 31.60 -29.46 -25.24
C ASP A 630 30.53 -29.31 -26.35
N THR A 631 30.57 -30.16 -27.38
CA THR A 631 29.60 -30.13 -28.49
C THR A 631 28.15 -30.38 -28.06
N HIS A 632 27.93 -31.00 -26.91
CA HIS A 632 26.61 -31.37 -26.39
C HIS A 632 26.27 -30.67 -25.06
N THR A 633 27.18 -29.86 -24.51
CA THR A 633 27.08 -29.24 -23.19
C THR A 633 27.41 -27.75 -23.31
N ARG A 634 26.42 -26.90 -23.05
CA ARG A 634 26.55 -25.44 -23.13
C ARG A 634 26.62 -24.83 -21.73
N VAL A 635 27.62 -24.00 -21.47
CA VAL A 635 27.74 -23.19 -20.26
C VAL A 635 27.47 -21.74 -20.63
N THR A 636 26.42 -21.12 -20.09
CA THR A 636 25.97 -19.78 -20.55
C THR A 636 26.66 -18.62 -19.85
N GLY A 637 26.98 -18.77 -18.56
CA GLY A 637 27.21 -17.62 -17.68
C GLY A 637 25.91 -16.95 -17.24
N ALA A 638 25.99 -15.70 -16.76
CA ALA A 638 24.81 -14.93 -16.35
C ALA A 638 23.85 -14.73 -17.53
N VAL A 639 22.56 -14.97 -17.28
CA VAL A 639 21.47 -14.84 -18.27
C VAL A 639 20.44 -13.84 -17.75
N SER A 640 19.78 -13.12 -18.65
CA SER A 640 18.64 -12.26 -18.27
C SER A 640 17.44 -13.10 -17.84
N GLU A 641 16.47 -12.48 -17.18
CA GLU A 641 15.24 -13.16 -16.76
C GLU A 641 14.44 -13.69 -17.97
N GLU A 642 14.40 -12.93 -19.06
CA GLU A 642 13.73 -13.31 -20.31
C GLU A 642 14.43 -14.51 -20.95
N ALA A 643 15.77 -14.50 -21.00
CA ALA A 643 16.54 -15.61 -21.53
C ALA A 643 16.40 -16.87 -20.65
N LEU A 644 16.36 -16.71 -19.32
CA LEU A 644 16.13 -17.83 -18.41
C LEU A 644 14.73 -18.42 -18.58
N HIS A 645 13.71 -17.57 -18.74
CA HIS A 645 12.34 -18.00 -19.03
C HIS A 645 12.26 -18.77 -20.35
N GLU A 646 12.95 -18.30 -21.40
CA GLU A 646 13.05 -19.03 -22.67
C GLU A 646 13.72 -20.40 -22.49
N LEU A 647 14.79 -20.50 -21.69
CA LEU A 647 15.42 -21.79 -21.40
C LEU A 647 14.47 -22.77 -20.71
N TYR A 648 13.65 -22.30 -19.76
CA TYR A 648 12.60 -23.12 -19.15
C TYR A 648 11.48 -23.49 -20.14
N ALA A 649 11.20 -22.62 -21.11
CA ALA A 649 10.20 -22.85 -22.15
C ALA A 649 10.65 -23.91 -23.18
N THR A 650 11.92 -23.90 -23.57
CA THR A 650 12.46 -24.76 -24.64
C THR A 650 13.12 -26.05 -24.15
N SER A 651 13.55 -26.10 -22.88
CA SER A 651 14.19 -27.30 -22.33
C SER A 651 13.16 -28.38 -22.02
N ARG A 652 13.60 -29.63 -22.10
CA ARG A 652 12.74 -30.79 -21.98
C ARG A 652 12.70 -31.35 -20.56
N ALA A 653 13.80 -31.28 -19.82
CA ALA A 653 13.81 -31.63 -18.40
C ALA A 653 14.76 -30.72 -17.62
N ALA A 654 14.45 -30.46 -16.35
CA ALA A 654 15.42 -29.90 -15.41
C ALA A 654 16.14 -31.02 -14.65
N ALA A 655 17.42 -30.84 -14.38
CA ALA A 655 18.19 -31.69 -13.49
C ALA A 655 18.69 -30.86 -12.30
N VAL A 656 18.41 -31.29 -11.07
CA VAL A 656 18.91 -30.64 -9.84
C VAL A 656 19.71 -31.65 -9.00
N PRO A 657 20.95 -31.96 -9.38
CA PRO A 657 21.69 -33.08 -8.81
C PRO A 657 22.59 -32.65 -7.63
N LEU A 658 22.02 -31.97 -6.64
CA LEU A 658 22.78 -31.43 -5.50
C LEU A 658 23.16 -32.55 -4.52
N ARG A 659 24.44 -32.69 -4.14
CA ARG A 659 24.87 -33.71 -3.18
C ARG A 659 25.04 -33.20 -1.75
N PHE A 660 25.09 -31.89 -1.57
CA PHE A 660 25.18 -31.22 -0.28
C PHE A 660 24.58 -29.81 -0.38
N GLY A 661 24.25 -29.20 0.76
CA GLY A 661 23.55 -27.92 0.88
C GLY A 661 22.56 -27.93 2.05
N ALA A 662 21.87 -26.81 2.29
CA ALA A 662 20.85 -26.69 3.32
C ALA A 662 19.65 -25.86 2.83
N GLY A 663 18.47 -26.03 3.42
CA GLY A 663 17.27 -25.22 3.17
C GLY A 663 16.52 -25.50 1.85
N VAL A 664 15.43 -24.78 1.62
CA VAL A 664 14.58 -24.97 0.42
C VAL A 664 15.31 -24.53 -0.84
N LYS A 665 15.32 -25.37 -1.88
CA LYS A 665 16.03 -25.09 -3.13
C LYS A 665 15.12 -24.40 -4.16
N ASN A 666 15.25 -23.07 -4.30
CA ASN A 666 14.45 -22.27 -5.23
C ASN A 666 14.39 -22.81 -6.66
N LYS A 667 15.50 -23.35 -7.17
CA LYS A 667 15.59 -23.92 -8.53
C LYS A 667 14.63 -25.09 -8.79
N VAL A 668 14.28 -25.85 -7.75
CA VAL A 668 13.29 -26.94 -7.85
C VAL A 668 11.90 -26.33 -7.99
N LEU A 669 11.55 -25.40 -7.09
CA LEU A 669 10.26 -24.72 -7.13
C LEU A 669 10.08 -23.90 -8.40
N GLU A 670 11.14 -23.24 -8.88
CA GLU A 670 11.16 -22.47 -10.12
C GLU A 670 10.91 -23.37 -11.34
N ALA A 671 11.59 -24.52 -11.46
CA ALA A 671 11.35 -25.47 -12.54
C ALA A 671 9.90 -25.96 -12.56
N LEU A 672 9.35 -26.33 -11.40
CA LEU A 672 7.94 -26.72 -11.28
C LEU A 672 6.99 -25.57 -11.60
N HIS A 673 7.30 -24.34 -11.17
CA HIS A 673 6.51 -23.14 -11.43
C HIS A 673 6.42 -22.87 -12.93
N GLN A 674 7.54 -23.01 -13.65
CA GLN A 674 7.60 -22.88 -15.10
C GLN A 674 6.97 -24.09 -15.82
N GLY A 675 6.64 -25.17 -15.10
CA GLY A 675 6.07 -26.40 -15.66
C GLY A 675 7.08 -27.27 -16.39
N LEU A 676 8.36 -27.18 -16.04
CA LEU A 676 9.42 -28.05 -16.55
C LEU A 676 9.56 -29.27 -15.62
N PRO A 677 9.26 -30.50 -16.09
CA PRO A 677 9.51 -31.71 -15.32
C PRO A 677 10.97 -31.83 -14.91
N LEU A 678 11.22 -32.36 -13.70
CA LEU A 678 12.56 -32.40 -13.14
C LEU A 678 12.91 -33.72 -12.46
N VAL A 679 14.22 -33.99 -12.38
CA VAL A 679 14.82 -35.03 -11.52
C VAL A 679 15.75 -34.34 -10.54
N THR A 680 15.69 -34.73 -9.27
CA THR A 680 16.47 -34.11 -8.19
C THR A 680 16.98 -35.16 -7.20
N THR A 681 17.89 -34.76 -6.33
CA THR A 681 18.41 -35.57 -5.21
C THR A 681 17.61 -35.35 -3.93
N VAL A 682 17.87 -36.16 -2.90
CA VAL A 682 17.29 -35.97 -1.56
C VAL A 682 17.65 -34.58 -1.01
N ILE A 683 18.89 -34.13 -1.22
CA ILE A 683 19.34 -32.78 -0.84
C ILE A 683 18.67 -31.69 -1.68
N GLY A 684 18.38 -31.97 -2.95
CA GLY A 684 17.63 -31.05 -3.79
C GLY A 684 16.15 -30.93 -3.36
N ALA A 685 15.58 -32.00 -2.79
CA ALA A 685 14.21 -32.06 -2.29
C ALA A 685 14.03 -31.49 -0.86
N GLU A 686 15.13 -31.20 -0.16
CA GLU A 686 15.13 -30.74 1.22
C GLU A 686 14.19 -29.53 1.45
N GLY A 687 13.32 -29.64 2.45
CA GLY A 687 12.35 -28.60 2.80
C GLY A 687 11.15 -28.46 1.84
N ILE A 688 11.00 -29.37 0.87
CA ILE A 688 9.85 -29.42 -0.06
C ILE A 688 9.06 -30.71 0.21
N THR A 689 8.10 -30.63 1.14
CA THR A 689 7.23 -31.76 1.51
C THR A 689 6.44 -32.26 0.29
N ASP A 690 6.32 -33.59 0.16
CA ASP A 690 5.59 -34.29 -0.92
C ASP A 690 6.15 -34.08 -2.35
N LEU A 691 7.39 -33.61 -2.50
CA LEU A 691 7.99 -33.42 -3.83
C LEU A 691 8.05 -34.73 -4.66
N SER A 692 8.22 -35.87 -4.00
CA SER A 692 8.25 -37.20 -4.63
C SER A 692 6.97 -37.55 -5.41
N ASP A 693 5.85 -36.91 -5.08
CA ASP A 693 4.58 -37.14 -5.76
C ASP A 693 4.61 -36.55 -7.19
N VAL A 694 5.39 -35.48 -7.38
CA VAL A 694 5.40 -34.71 -8.64
C VAL A 694 6.73 -34.75 -9.39
N ALA A 695 7.84 -35.09 -8.73
CA ALA A 695 9.16 -35.23 -9.34
C ALA A 695 9.88 -36.52 -8.89
N THR A 696 10.86 -36.98 -9.68
CA THR A 696 11.70 -38.11 -9.25
C THR A 696 12.80 -37.61 -8.33
N VAL A 697 12.90 -38.20 -7.13
CA VAL A 697 13.93 -37.91 -6.13
C VAL A 697 14.85 -39.14 -5.98
N THR A 698 16.12 -39.01 -6.35
CA THR A 698 17.10 -40.11 -6.25
C THR A 698 18.53 -39.60 -6.16
N ASP A 699 19.35 -40.26 -5.35
CA ASP A 699 20.80 -40.01 -5.25
C ASP A 699 21.62 -41.00 -6.10
N ASP A 700 20.99 -42.05 -6.64
CA ASP A 700 21.66 -43.03 -7.49
C ASP A 700 21.86 -42.49 -8.91
N THR A 701 23.07 -42.63 -9.43
CA THR A 701 23.44 -42.04 -10.73
C THR A 701 22.71 -42.73 -11.90
N GLY A 702 22.50 -44.04 -11.82
CA GLY A 702 21.83 -44.81 -12.88
C GLY A 702 20.32 -44.55 -12.91
N ALA A 703 19.69 -44.50 -11.75
CA ALA A 703 18.29 -44.12 -11.58
C ALA A 703 18.04 -42.68 -12.05
N PHE A 704 18.95 -41.74 -11.73
CA PHE A 704 18.85 -40.35 -12.18
C PHE A 704 18.88 -40.25 -13.71
N ALA A 705 19.85 -40.91 -14.36
CA ALA A 705 19.94 -40.93 -15.82
C ALA A 705 18.72 -41.61 -16.48
N THR A 706 18.20 -42.67 -15.87
CA THR A 706 16.99 -43.36 -16.35
C THR A 706 15.75 -42.48 -16.25
N ALA A 707 15.59 -41.74 -15.15
CA ALA A 707 14.48 -40.81 -14.97
C ALA A 707 14.55 -39.65 -15.98
N LEU A 708 15.74 -39.09 -16.23
CA LEU A 708 15.93 -38.08 -17.28
C LEU A 708 15.58 -38.65 -18.67
N PHE A 709 16.06 -39.85 -19.01
CA PHE A 709 15.73 -40.50 -20.28
C PHE A 709 14.22 -40.60 -20.50
N ALA A 710 13.47 -41.02 -19.47
CA ALA A 710 12.03 -41.14 -19.55
C ALA A 710 11.36 -39.76 -19.77
N LEU A 711 11.78 -38.70 -19.07
CA LEU A 711 11.25 -37.33 -19.30
C LEU A 711 11.55 -36.79 -20.70
N LEU A 712 12.68 -37.18 -21.28
CA LEU A 712 13.09 -36.74 -22.62
C LEU A 712 12.32 -37.48 -23.73
N THR A 713 11.87 -38.71 -23.49
CA THR A 713 11.33 -39.60 -24.56
C THR A 713 9.84 -39.92 -24.43
N GLU A 714 9.24 -39.78 -23.24
CA GLU A 714 7.84 -40.15 -22.98
C GLU A 714 6.95 -38.91 -22.82
N ASP A 715 6.33 -38.44 -23.92
CA ASP A 715 5.45 -37.27 -23.94
C ASP A 715 4.31 -37.35 -22.90
N GLY A 716 3.67 -38.52 -22.76
CA GLY A 716 2.57 -38.70 -21.81
C GLY A 716 3.00 -38.52 -20.35
N MET A 717 4.18 -39.02 -20.00
CA MET A 717 4.75 -38.81 -18.66
C MET A 717 5.16 -37.35 -18.48
N TRP A 718 5.75 -36.72 -19.51
CA TRP A 718 6.14 -35.32 -19.47
C TRP A 718 4.95 -34.40 -19.18
N THR A 719 3.85 -34.55 -19.93
CA THR A 719 2.63 -33.74 -19.77
C THR A 719 2.04 -33.92 -18.38
N LYS A 720 1.97 -35.17 -17.89
CA LYS A 720 1.52 -35.48 -16.54
C LYS A 720 2.40 -34.78 -15.49
N ARG A 721 3.73 -34.93 -15.56
CA ARG A 721 4.67 -34.33 -14.59
C ARG A 721 4.64 -32.80 -14.62
N SER A 722 4.51 -32.20 -15.80
CA SER A 722 4.38 -30.74 -15.96
C SER A 722 3.10 -30.21 -15.32
N ARG A 723 1.96 -30.87 -15.56
CA ARG A 723 0.67 -30.53 -14.95
C ARG A 723 0.70 -30.71 -13.43
N ASP A 724 1.12 -31.88 -12.96
CA ASP A 724 1.13 -32.23 -11.54
C ASP A 724 2.09 -31.30 -10.77
N GLY A 725 3.26 -30.99 -11.33
CA GLY A 725 4.21 -30.03 -10.75
C GLY A 725 3.66 -28.61 -10.61
N ARG A 726 2.95 -28.09 -11.61
CA ARG A 726 2.32 -26.76 -11.54
C ARG A 726 1.14 -26.73 -10.58
N ALA A 727 0.34 -27.79 -10.55
CA ALA A 727 -0.73 -27.94 -9.56
C ALA A 727 -0.16 -27.97 -8.14
N PHE A 728 0.98 -28.64 -7.93
CA PHE A 728 1.69 -28.65 -6.65
C PHE A 728 2.16 -27.25 -6.23
N ILE A 729 2.76 -26.48 -7.14
CA ILE A 729 3.15 -25.08 -6.87
C ILE A 729 1.91 -24.22 -6.58
N ALA A 730 0.84 -24.34 -7.37
CA ALA A 730 -0.39 -23.60 -7.14
C ALA A 730 -1.03 -23.91 -5.77
N ALA A 731 -0.98 -25.17 -5.34
CA ALA A 731 -1.56 -25.62 -4.09
C ALA A 731 -0.77 -25.18 -2.85
N ARG A 732 0.57 -25.13 -2.94
CA ARG A 732 1.46 -24.98 -1.76
C ARG A 732 2.33 -23.71 -1.74
N TYR A 733 2.66 -23.15 -2.90
CA TYR A 733 3.61 -22.04 -3.04
C TYR A 733 3.04 -20.90 -3.90
N SER A 734 1.72 -20.73 -3.89
CA SER A 734 1.03 -19.60 -4.52
C SER A 734 0.73 -18.49 -3.52
N PRO A 735 0.47 -17.26 -3.97
CA PRO A 735 0.00 -16.19 -3.07
C PRO A 735 -1.21 -16.61 -2.23
N ALA A 736 -2.14 -17.38 -2.82
CA ALA A 736 -3.32 -17.88 -2.13
C ALA A 736 -2.98 -18.94 -1.07
N ALA A 737 -2.05 -19.85 -1.37
CA ALA A 737 -1.58 -20.85 -0.41
C ALA A 737 -0.84 -20.19 0.77
N PHE A 738 0.04 -19.25 0.47
CA PHE A 738 0.73 -18.45 1.47
C PHE A 738 -0.25 -17.68 2.36
N SER A 739 -1.24 -17.01 1.76
CA SER A 739 -2.28 -16.27 2.49
C SER A 739 -3.06 -17.18 3.44
N ARG A 740 -3.52 -18.36 3.00
CA ARG A 740 -4.22 -19.32 3.87
C ARG A 740 -3.37 -19.75 5.08
N SER A 741 -2.11 -20.13 4.84
CA SER A 741 -1.21 -20.53 5.92
C SER A 741 -0.93 -19.39 6.90
N LEU A 742 -0.72 -18.18 6.40
CA LEU A 742 -0.51 -16.98 7.21
C LEU A 742 -1.74 -16.68 8.08
N LEU A 743 -2.93 -16.64 7.49
CA LEU A 743 -4.18 -16.38 8.20
C LEU A 743 -4.45 -17.44 9.27
N THR A 744 -4.18 -18.72 8.96
CA THR A 744 -4.27 -19.81 9.93
C THR A 744 -3.32 -19.58 11.12
N ALA A 745 -2.06 -19.20 10.86
CA ALA A 745 -1.09 -18.91 11.91
C ALA A 745 -1.46 -17.68 12.76
N LEU A 746 -2.19 -16.72 12.15
CA LEU A 746 -2.78 -15.59 12.86
C LEU A 746 -4.08 -15.96 13.60
N GLY A 747 -4.60 -17.17 13.44
CA GLY A 747 -5.78 -17.66 14.16
C GLY A 747 -7.12 -17.41 13.45
N GLU A 748 -7.10 -17.04 12.18
CA GLU A 748 -8.28 -17.05 11.32
C GLU A 748 -8.46 -18.45 10.71
N ASN A 749 -9.47 -19.19 11.16
CA ASN A 749 -9.90 -20.40 10.47
C ASN A 749 -10.83 -20.02 9.32
N ASP A 750 -10.70 -20.68 8.16
CA ASP A 750 -11.45 -20.46 6.91
C ASP A 750 -12.95 -20.13 7.13
N ARG A 751 -13.26 -18.85 7.35
CA ARG A 751 -14.62 -18.30 7.23
C ARG A 751 -14.90 -17.81 5.80
N HIS A 752 -13.88 -17.79 4.95
CA HIS A 752 -13.89 -17.15 3.63
C HIS A 752 -14.14 -18.10 2.44
N SER A 753 -14.50 -19.36 2.67
CA SER A 753 -14.92 -20.25 1.57
C SER A 753 -16.35 -20.00 1.07
N ALA A 754 -17.11 -19.08 1.67
CA ALA A 754 -18.52 -18.85 1.33
C ALA A 754 -18.84 -17.55 0.54
N ASP A 755 -18.02 -16.47 0.60
CA ASP A 755 -18.47 -15.15 0.10
C ASP A 755 -17.51 -14.39 -0.84
N VAL A 756 -16.45 -15.03 -1.36
CA VAL A 756 -15.71 -14.46 -2.50
C VAL A 756 -16.23 -15.07 -3.80
N ALA A 757 -17.40 -14.58 -4.24
CA ALA A 757 -17.81 -14.78 -5.63
C ALA A 757 -16.76 -14.11 -6.55
N PRO A 758 -16.28 -14.79 -7.61
CA PRO A 758 -15.40 -14.14 -8.56
C PRO A 758 -16.17 -13.02 -9.25
N LEU A 759 -15.65 -11.79 -9.13
CA LEU A 759 -16.03 -10.66 -9.97
C LEU A 759 -15.78 -11.06 -11.44
N GLY A 760 -16.83 -11.50 -12.14
CA GLY A 760 -16.72 -11.93 -13.52
C GLY A 760 -18.05 -12.25 -14.17
N GLY A 761 -18.34 -11.51 -15.24
CA GLY A 761 -19.16 -12.00 -16.35
C GLY A 761 -20.58 -11.49 -16.40
N VAL A 762 -20.80 -10.44 -17.20
CA VAL A 762 -22.10 -10.22 -17.86
C VAL A 762 -22.47 -11.51 -18.58
N GLN A 763 -23.44 -12.24 -18.05
CA GLN A 763 -24.05 -13.37 -18.75
C GLN A 763 -24.71 -12.84 -20.02
N ARG A 764 -24.09 -13.10 -21.17
CA ARG A 764 -24.79 -13.10 -22.44
C ARG A 764 -25.58 -14.41 -22.52
N GLU A 765 -26.90 -14.29 -22.56
CA GLU A 765 -27.79 -15.41 -22.85
C GLU A 765 -27.42 -16.08 -24.18
N PRO A 766 -27.41 -17.43 -24.27
CA PRO A 766 -27.21 -18.11 -25.52
C PRO A 766 -28.52 -18.17 -26.33
N ALA A 767 -28.42 -17.84 -27.61
CA ALA A 767 -29.48 -17.96 -28.60
C ALA A 767 -30.05 -19.39 -28.64
N SER A 768 -31.36 -19.51 -28.40
CA SER A 768 -32.08 -20.77 -28.49
C SER A 768 -32.20 -21.22 -29.95
N GLN A 769 -31.65 -22.40 -30.22
CA GLN A 769 -31.82 -23.14 -31.46
C GLN A 769 -33.30 -23.55 -31.63
N ARG A 770 -33.86 -23.17 -32.76
CA ARG A 770 -35.10 -23.73 -33.30
C ARG A 770 -34.83 -25.16 -33.77
N GLN A 771 -35.49 -26.16 -33.20
CA GLN A 771 -35.83 -27.41 -33.90
C GLN A 771 -37.19 -27.98 -33.43
N ASN A 772 -38.12 -28.01 -34.39
CA ASN A 772 -39.07 -29.08 -34.71
C ASN A 772 -39.74 -29.86 -33.56
N GLY A 773 -40.96 -29.45 -33.21
CA GLY A 773 -41.97 -30.32 -32.59
C GLY A 773 -42.92 -30.89 -33.65
N GLY A 774 -42.86 -32.19 -33.86
CA GLY A 774 -43.85 -32.97 -34.62
C GLY A 774 -45.10 -33.27 -33.80
N GLN A 775 -46.21 -33.38 -34.52
CA GLN A 775 -47.59 -33.64 -34.10
C GLN A 775 -47.79 -34.80 -33.11
N VAL A 776 -48.67 -34.59 -32.11
CA VAL A 776 -49.92 -35.33 -31.75
C VAL A 776 -50.64 -34.40 -30.75
N GLY A 777 -51.91 -33.98 -30.78
CA GLY A 777 -53.14 -34.48 -31.39
C GLY A 777 -54.17 -34.74 -30.27
N ARG A 778 -55.08 -33.79 -30.00
CA ARG A 778 -56.52 -33.93 -29.63
C ARG A 778 -57.05 -32.79 -28.72
N ASP A 779 -58.09 -32.13 -29.26
CA ASP A 779 -59.40 -31.76 -28.67
C ASP A 779 -59.44 -30.96 -27.33
N PHE A 780 -60.25 -29.91 -27.09
CA PHE A 780 -61.24 -29.07 -27.80
C PHE A 780 -61.64 -27.94 -26.76
N PRO A 781 -62.59 -27.00 -26.97
CA PRO A 781 -62.32 -25.55 -26.99
C PRO A 781 -63.01 -24.74 -25.85
N VAL A 782 -63.17 -23.43 -26.11
CA VAL A 782 -63.98 -22.38 -25.45
C VAL A 782 -63.20 -21.59 -24.38
N GLY A 783 -63.07 -20.27 -24.40
CA GLY A 783 -63.66 -19.23 -25.23
C GLY A 783 -63.89 -17.97 -24.37
N LEU A 784 -63.26 -16.88 -24.81
CA LEU A 784 -63.70 -15.46 -24.76
C LEU A 784 -63.83 -14.72 -23.42
N GLY A 785 -63.25 -13.51 -23.44
CA GLY A 785 -63.35 -12.42 -22.46
C GLY A 785 -62.20 -11.46 -22.64
#